data_AF-A0AAN7GCX7-F1
#
_entry.id   AF-A0AAN7GCX7-F1
#
_cell.length_a   1.000
_cell.length_b   1.000
_cell.length_c   1.000
_cell.angle_alpha   90.00
_cell.angle_beta   90.00
_cell.angle_gamma   90.00
#
_symmetry.space_group_name_H-M   'P 1'
#
loop_
_entity.id
_entity.type
_entity.pdbx_description
1 polymer ?
#
loop_
_entity_poly.entity_id
_entity_poly.type
_entity_poly.pdbx_seq_one_letter_code
_entity_poly.pdbx_strand_id
1 'polypeptide(L)'
;MSAPQRILCAFTLTFPSYSFLALKKSTTFFFLSFPPPSYITLARSLTFTSSFSHSHPTMSHNQQRGGHRGQSWKEKSKTSMSSSATSSASAVAAEAVSNRIGGLGITENSGQAATQISSAGLSKLFRGNMLENFTVDNSTYTHAQVRATFYPKFENEKSDQEVRTRMIEMVSKGLATLEVSLKHSGSLFMYAGHEGGAYAKNSFGNIYTAVGVFVLGRIFHEAWGTQAAKKQSEFNDFLESNRMCISMELVTAVLGDHGQRPREDYVVVTAITELGNGKPKFYSTPEIIAFCRSWRLPTNHVWLFSTRKSVTSFFAAYDALCEEGTATPVCKALDEVADISIPGTKDHIKVQGEILEGLVARIVSQESSKHMEKVLKESPPLPTEGAGLDLGPSLREICAANRTDEKQQIKALLQSVGTSFCPDYSDWFGDEEAGDTHSRNADKSVLSKFLQSHPADYSTTKLQEMMRLMREKRFPAAFKCYHNFHKVNSISSDNLFYKMVIHVHSDSAFRRYQKEMRLKPGLWPLYRGFFVDINLFKANKERAAEIAKSNTMVQNGSSSTLGKDALADEDANLMIKLKFLTYKLRTFLIRNGLSILFKEGPAAYKTYYLRQMKIWGTSAGKQRELSKMLDEWAVYIRRKYGNKQLSQSIYLSEAETFLEQYAKRSPQNQALIGSAGNFVRAEDFLAIVEGGRDGEGDLEMEREIAPLSPSPSVKDIVPKKEGLIVFFPGIPGCAKSALCKELLTLPGGLGDDRPVNSLMGDLIKGKYWQKVADERKRKPYSIMLADKNAPNEEVWRQIEDMCHRTRASAVPVVPDSEGTDTNPFSLDALAVFMFRVLQRVNHPGNLDKGSPNAGYVLLMFYHLYEGKSRNEFEGELVERFGSLVKMPLLKSDRLGSTDTVYLEGGECLQF
;
A
#
# COMPACT_ATOMS: atom_id res chain seq x y z
N MET A 1 21.32 20.92 51.23
CA MET A 1 21.04 21.22 52.66
C MET A 1 20.06 22.39 52.65
N SER A 2 18.85 22.40 53.22
CA SER A 2 18.16 21.58 54.22
C SER A 2 16.65 21.53 53.92
N ALA A 3 16.02 20.38 54.11
CA ALA A 3 14.60 20.28 54.52
C ALA A 3 14.57 20.26 56.09
N PRO A 4 13.44 20.18 56.86
CA PRO A 4 12.12 19.64 56.47
C PRO A 4 10.87 20.12 57.28
N GLN A 5 9.75 19.37 57.10
CA GLN A 5 8.56 19.11 57.97
C GLN A 5 7.38 20.10 57.92
N ARG A 6 6.18 19.73 57.41
CA ARG A 6 5.13 18.73 57.79
C ARG A 6 4.38 19.05 59.09
N ILE A 7 3.07 19.38 58.99
CA ILE A 7 2.02 19.05 59.96
C ILE A 7 0.72 18.67 59.22
N LEU A 8 0.02 17.70 59.81
CA LEU A 8 -1.15 16.91 59.37
C LEU A 8 -2.47 17.39 60.01
N CYS A 9 -3.57 16.78 59.53
CA CYS A 9 -4.96 16.68 60.06
C CYS A 9 -5.97 17.74 59.58
N ALA A 10 -7.26 17.48 59.42
CA ALA A 10 -8.15 16.33 59.12
C ALA A 10 -9.59 16.90 59.14
N PHE A 11 -10.52 16.38 58.30
CA PHE A 11 -11.94 16.04 58.60
C PHE A 11 -12.89 16.12 57.37
N THR A 12 -13.30 14.93 56.92
CA THR A 12 -14.68 14.42 56.60
C THR A 12 -15.65 15.14 55.67
N LEU A 13 -16.27 14.34 54.77
CA LEU A 13 -17.73 14.21 54.49
C LEU A 13 -17.96 12.92 53.67
N THR A 14 -18.35 11.80 54.31
CA THR A 14 -19.67 11.11 54.30
C THR A 14 -20.20 10.55 52.96
N PHE A 15 -20.20 9.22 52.84
CA PHE A 15 -21.01 8.40 51.92
C PHE A 15 -22.15 7.71 52.67
N PRO A 16 -23.32 7.45 52.05
CA PRO A 16 -24.30 6.52 52.59
C PRO A 16 -24.18 5.12 51.95
N SER A 17 -24.16 4.12 52.82
CA SER A 17 -24.26 2.68 52.57
C SER A 17 -25.64 2.17 52.99
N TYR A 18 -26.06 1.02 52.44
CA TYR A 18 -26.98 -0.03 52.96
C TYR A 18 -27.53 -0.83 51.75
N SER A 19 -27.65 -2.16 51.67
CA SER A 19 -27.39 -3.29 52.57
C SER A 19 -27.30 -4.58 51.73
N PHE A 20 -26.39 -5.49 52.08
CA PHE A 20 -26.42 -6.90 51.66
C PHE A 20 -27.00 -7.73 52.82
N LEU A 21 -28.00 -8.58 52.53
CA LEU A 21 -28.49 -9.59 53.45
C LEU A 21 -27.99 -10.97 53.03
N ALA A 22 -27.57 -11.75 54.01
CA ALA A 22 -26.97 -13.06 53.88
C ALA A 22 -27.90 -14.18 54.39
N LEU A 23 -27.47 -15.41 54.06
CA LEU A 23 -27.67 -16.71 54.73
C LEU A 23 -28.81 -17.63 54.24
N LYS A 24 -28.46 -18.79 53.64
CA LYS A 24 -28.28 -20.08 54.35
C LYS A 24 -27.79 -21.22 53.42
N LYS A 25 -27.12 -22.19 54.05
CA LYS A 25 -26.42 -23.39 53.51
C LYS A 25 -27.34 -24.61 53.34
N SER A 26 -26.77 -25.61 52.63
CA SER A 26 -27.02 -27.08 52.64
C SER A 26 -27.92 -27.59 51.49
N THR A 27 -27.65 -28.66 50.72
CA THR A 27 -26.88 -29.90 50.97
C THR A 27 -26.61 -30.69 49.65
N THR A 28 -25.53 -31.48 49.64
CA THR A 28 -25.28 -32.79 48.95
C THR A 28 -25.03 -32.96 47.42
N PHE A 29 -23.76 -33.31 47.13
CA PHE A 29 -23.18 -34.36 46.26
C PHE A 29 -24.02 -35.07 45.18
N PHE A 30 -23.49 -35.13 43.95
CA PHE A 30 -23.20 -36.38 43.21
C PHE A 30 -22.03 -36.17 42.23
N PHE A 31 -20.98 -36.98 42.39
CA PHE A 31 -19.90 -37.18 41.42
C PHE A 31 -20.37 -38.14 40.34
N LEU A 32 -20.18 -37.81 39.06
CA LEU A 32 -20.09 -38.78 37.97
C LEU A 32 -18.94 -38.37 37.04
N SER A 33 -17.82 -39.06 37.21
CA SER A 33 -16.71 -39.14 36.27
C SER A 33 -16.92 -40.35 35.38
N PHE A 34 -16.81 -40.19 34.06
CA PHE A 34 -16.56 -41.26 33.08
C PHE A 34 -15.84 -40.66 31.85
N PRO A 35 -15.06 -41.45 31.08
CA PRO A 35 -13.65 -41.19 30.79
C PRO A 35 -13.39 -40.73 29.34
N PRO A 36 -12.14 -40.40 28.97
CA PRO A 36 -11.78 -40.10 27.59
C PRO A 36 -11.67 -41.38 26.75
N PRO A 37 -12.07 -41.39 25.46
CA PRO A 37 -11.71 -42.47 24.56
C PRO A 37 -10.30 -42.23 24.01
N SER A 38 -9.39 -43.10 24.41
CA SER A 38 -8.03 -43.23 23.91
C SER A 38 -7.96 -44.11 22.64
N TYR A 39 -7.24 -43.60 21.64
CA TYR A 39 -6.53 -44.24 20.52
C TYR A 39 -7.27 -45.13 19.51
N ILE A 40 -7.05 -44.86 18.21
CA ILE A 40 -6.41 -45.79 17.25
C ILE A 40 -5.85 -44.94 16.08
N THR A 41 -4.53 -44.88 15.99
CA THR A 41 -3.78 -44.61 14.76
C THR A 41 -3.98 -45.78 13.80
N LEU A 42 -4.61 -45.54 12.66
CA LEU A 42 -4.65 -46.49 11.55
C LEU A 42 -3.98 -45.84 10.34
N ALA A 43 -2.69 -46.15 10.20
CA ALA A 43 -1.97 -45.97 8.96
C ALA A 43 -2.64 -46.84 7.89
N ARG A 44 -3.17 -46.22 6.83
CA ARG A 44 -3.41 -46.89 5.55
C ARG A 44 -2.59 -46.20 4.48
N SER A 45 -1.47 -46.84 4.21
CA SER A 45 -0.74 -46.75 2.96
C SER A 45 -1.67 -47.16 1.82
N LEU A 46 -1.85 -46.28 0.83
CA LEU A 46 -2.30 -46.65 -0.50
C LEU A 46 -1.26 -46.12 -1.49
N THR A 47 -0.28 -46.97 -1.75
CA THR A 47 0.60 -46.91 -2.91
C THR A 47 -0.22 -47.10 -4.17
N PHE A 48 -0.33 -46.05 -4.99
CA PHE A 48 -0.56 -46.21 -6.43
C PHE A 48 0.80 -46.11 -7.13
N THR A 49 1.37 -47.29 -7.42
CA THR A 49 2.41 -47.45 -8.43
C THR A 49 1.74 -47.45 -9.81
N SER A 50 2.00 -46.44 -10.63
CA SER A 50 1.93 -46.59 -12.09
C SER A 50 3.16 -45.96 -12.72
N SER A 51 4.06 -46.84 -13.14
CA SER A 51 5.18 -46.58 -14.01
C SER A 51 4.69 -45.99 -15.33
N PHE A 52 5.18 -44.81 -15.73
CA PHE A 52 5.21 -44.44 -17.14
C PHE A 52 6.57 -43.86 -17.51
N SER A 53 7.22 -44.64 -18.35
CA SER A 53 8.54 -44.47 -18.92
C SER A 53 8.67 -43.20 -19.75
N HIS A 54 9.90 -42.68 -19.78
CA HIS A 54 10.34 -41.73 -20.78
C HIS A 54 10.13 -42.28 -22.20
N SER A 55 9.46 -41.52 -23.05
CA SER A 55 9.67 -41.60 -24.49
C SER A 55 9.63 -40.19 -25.10
N HIS A 56 10.81 -39.74 -25.50
CA HIS A 56 10.95 -38.69 -26.51
C HIS A 56 10.42 -39.20 -27.85
N PRO A 57 9.80 -38.33 -28.67
CA PRO A 57 9.91 -38.48 -30.11
C PRO A 57 10.57 -37.24 -30.73
N THR A 58 11.73 -37.49 -31.32
CA THR A 58 12.44 -36.60 -32.22
C THR A 58 11.82 -36.67 -33.62
N MET A 59 11.44 -35.50 -34.14
CA MET A 59 11.34 -35.05 -35.55
C MET A 59 10.76 -35.94 -36.68
N SER A 60 9.97 -35.28 -37.55
CA SER A 60 10.26 -35.33 -38.99
C SER A 60 9.96 -33.99 -39.69
N HIS A 61 10.96 -33.54 -40.44
CA HIS A 61 10.90 -32.46 -41.42
C HIS A 61 10.29 -33.04 -42.71
N ASN A 62 9.34 -32.35 -43.34
CA ASN A 62 9.21 -32.41 -44.80
C ASN A 62 8.51 -31.16 -45.37
N GLN A 63 9.06 -30.73 -46.50
CA GLN A 63 8.90 -29.47 -47.22
C GLN A 63 7.78 -29.52 -48.28
N GLN A 64 7.25 -28.32 -48.60
CA GLN A 64 6.84 -27.81 -49.94
C GLN A 64 5.61 -28.44 -50.63
N ARG A 65 4.73 -27.76 -51.39
CA ARG A 65 4.72 -26.56 -52.28
C ARG A 65 3.24 -26.08 -52.41
N GLY A 66 2.89 -24.78 -52.40
CA GLY A 66 2.80 -23.86 -53.57
C GLY A 66 1.31 -23.47 -53.83
N GLY A 67 0.87 -22.25 -54.17
CA GLY A 67 1.56 -21.00 -54.50
C GLY A 67 0.64 -19.77 -54.63
N HIS A 68 1.31 -18.61 -54.63
CA HIS A 68 1.06 -17.24 -55.12
C HIS A 68 -0.32 -16.68 -55.56
N ARG A 69 -0.63 -15.47 -55.06
CA ARG A 69 -0.60 -14.12 -55.72
C ARG A 69 -0.72 -13.09 -54.58
N GLY A 70 0.02 -11.99 -54.40
CA GLY A 70 0.91 -11.18 -55.24
C GLY A 70 0.44 -9.72 -55.15
N GLN A 71 1.22 -8.81 -54.55
CA GLN A 71 1.53 -7.45 -55.07
C GLN A 71 2.34 -6.60 -54.07
N SER A 72 3.30 -5.87 -54.64
CA SER A 72 4.41 -5.16 -54.00
C SER A 72 4.18 -3.65 -53.81
N TRP A 73 4.87 -3.12 -52.79
CA TRP A 73 5.42 -1.77 -52.56
C TRP A 73 5.20 -0.63 -53.56
N LYS A 74 4.98 0.58 -53.01
CA LYS A 74 5.56 1.83 -53.50
C LYS A 74 5.75 2.88 -52.39
N GLU A 75 7.00 3.28 -52.22
CA GLU A 75 7.48 4.49 -51.55
C GLU A 75 7.17 5.74 -52.40
N LYS A 76 6.98 6.91 -51.77
CA LYS A 76 7.00 8.21 -52.45
C LYS A 76 7.71 9.27 -51.61
N SER A 77 8.56 10.00 -52.32
CA SER A 77 9.63 10.91 -51.92
C SER A 77 9.19 12.32 -51.53
N LYS A 78 10.11 13.00 -50.81
CA LYS A 78 10.15 14.44 -50.57
C LYS A 78 10.41 15.23 -51.87
N THR A 79 9.84 16.43 -51.96
CA THR A 79 10.38 17.53 -52.77
C THR A 79 10.25 18.85 -52.00
N SER A 80 11.36 19.58 -51.95
CA SER A 80 11.57 20.94 -51.44
C SER A 80 11.02 22.01 -52.39
N MET A 81 10.61 23.18 -51.89
CA MET A 81 10.96 24.48 -52.50
C MET A 81 10.94 25.59 -51.44
N SER A 82 11.87 26.52 -51.64
CA SER A 82 12.21 27.71 -50.88
C SER A 82 11.20 28.86 -51.04
N SER A 83 11.16 29.75 -50.05
CA SER A 83 11.17 31.20 -50.28
C SER A 83 11.46 31.98 -49.00
N SER A 84 12.31 32.98 -49.18
CA SER A 84 12.81 34.00 -48.25
C SER A 84 11.78 35.08 -47.94
N ALA A 85 11.80 35.64 -46.72
CA ALA A 85 11.66 37.09 -46.51
C ALA A 85 12.06 37.52 -45.08
N THR A 86 12.79 38.62 -45.06
CA THR A 86 13.47 39.39 -44.01
C THR A 86 12.54 40.27 -43.17
N SER A 87 12.96 40.54 -41.92
CA SER A 87 12.94 41.82 -41.17
C SER A 87 12.92 41.50 -39.66
N SER A 88 13.58 42.17 -38.71
CA SER A 88 14.67 43.15 -38.60
C SER A 88 14.64 43.70 -37.15
N ALA A 89 15.81 43.94 -36.55
CA ALA A 89 16.10 44.87 -35.43
C ALA A 89 15.49 44.55 -34.04
N SER A 90 16.11 44.79 -32.88
CA SER A 90 17.35 45.43 -32.38
C SER A 90 17.48 45.01 -30.90
N ALA A 91 18.59 44.50 -30.36
CA ALA A 91 19.89 45.12 -30.06
C ALA A 91 19.98 45.85 -28.68
N VAL A 92 20.96 45.38 -27.89
CA VAL A 92 21.95 46.10 -27.02
C VAL A 92 21.74 46.23 -25.49
N ALA A 93 22.86 45.89 -24.80
CA ALA A 93 23.39 46.29 -23.48
C ALA A 93 23.02 45.40 -22.26
N ALA A 94 23.93 44.89 -21.41
CA ALA A 94 25.38 45.10 -21.26
C ALA A 94 26.06 43.94 -20.46
N GLU A 95 27.36 43.78 -20.75
CA GLU A 95 28.48 43.05 -20.09
C GLU A 95 28.59 43.27 -18.56
N ALA A 96 28.97 42.33 -17.69
CA ALA A 96 30.15 41.45 -17.52
C ALA A 96 31.02 41.93 -16.33
N VAL A 97 31.23 41.07 -15.32
CA VAL A 97 32.49 40.97 -14.55
C VAL A 97 32.58 39.57 -13.92
N SER A 98 33.43 38.70 -14.46
CA SER A 98 34.18 37.70 -13.68
C SER A 98 35.26 37.07 -14.53
N ASN A 99 36.51 37.39 -14.22
CA ASN A 99 37.67 36.57 -14.50
C ASN A 99 38.84 37.09 -13.67
N ARG A 100 39.35 36.24 -12.75
CA ARG A 100 40.78 36.04 -12.43
C ARG A 100 40.89 35.27 -11.11
N ILE A 101 41.37 34.04 -11.16
CA ILE A 101 42.73 33.63 -10.75
C ILE A 101 42.79 32.11 -10.88
N GLY A 102 43.63 31.65 -11.81
CA GLY A 102 44.18 30.30 -11.78
C GLY A 102 45.64 30.37 -11.30
N GLY A 103 46.12 29.26 -10.75
CA GLY A 103 47.55 28.97 -10.69
C GLY A 103 48.04 28.45 -9.34
N LEU A 104 48.16 27.13 -9.21
CA LEU A 104 49.35 26.46 -8.67
C LEU A 104 49.21 24.95 -8.96
N GLY A 105 49.96 24.48 -9.95
CA GLY A 105 50.07 23.06 -10.29
C GLY A 105 51.26 22.40 -9.60
N ILE A 106 51.12 21.11 -9.29
CA ILE A 106 52.22 20.16 -9.13
C ILE A 106 51.90 18.95 -10.02
N THR A 107 52.93 18.51 -10.74
CA THR A 107 52.98 17.65 -11.92
C THR A 107 52.49 16.20 -11.72
N GLU A 108 51.89 15.69 -12.80
CA GLU A 108 51.32 14.36 -13.04
C GLU A 108 52.36 13.21 -13.06
N ASN A 109 51.87 11.97 -12.89
CA ASN A 109 52.20 10.91 -13.83
C ASN A 109 51.12 9.80 -13.93
N SER A 110 50.84 9.45 -15.20
CA SER A 110 50.07 8.33 -15.78
C SER A 110 48.53 8.26 -15.60
N GLY A 111 47.80 8.98 -16.46
CA GLY A 111 47.26 8.40 -17.69
C GLY A 111 45.92 7.63 -17.66
N GLN A 112 44.80 8.36 -17.63
CA GLN A 112 43.69 8.25 -18.61
C GLN A 112 42.74 9.44 -18.43
N ALA A 113 42.68 10.30 -19.46
CA ALA A 113 41.92 11.54 -19.44
C ALA A 113 40.40 11.28 -19.40
N ALA A 114 39.77 11.62 -18.29
CA ALA A 114 38.33 11.81 -18.22
C ALA A 114 38.02 13.21 -18.80
N THR A 115 37.42 13.25 -19.98
CA THR A 115 36.98 14.50 -20.62
C THR A 115 35.92 15.15 -19.72
N GLN A 116 36.25 16.29 -19.10
CA GLN A 116 35.27 17.09 -18.36
C GLN A 116 34.23 17.63 -19.35
N ILE A 117 32.97 17.25 -19.16
CA ILE A 117 31.85 17.69 -19.99
C ILE A 117 31.32 19.01 -19.41
N SER A 118 31.24 20.06 -20.23
CA SER A 118 30.66 21.36 -19.84
C SER A 118 29.12 21.27 -19.67
N SER A 119 28.51 22.23 -18.98
CA SER A 119 27.04 22.30 -18.78
C SER A 119 26.24 22.26 -20.09
N ALA A 120 26.80 22.75 -21.20
CA ALA A 120 26.22 22.64 -22.54
C ALA A 120 26.25 21.19 -23.12
N GLY A 121 27.14 20.32 -22.65
CA GLY A 121 27.19 18.91 -23.01
C GLY A 121 26.21 18.04 -22.21
N LEU A 122 25.92 18.41 -20.95
CA LEU A 122 24.95 17.74 -20.08
C LEU A 122 23.51 17.88 -20.60
N SER A 123 23.10 19.08 -21.02
CA SER A 123 21.80 19.28 -21.68
C SER A 123 21.67 18.47 -22.99
N LYS A 124 22.78 18.16 -23.67
CA LYS A 124 22.81 17.30 -24.86
C LYS A 124 22.76 15.80 -24.52
N LEU A 125 23.36 15.39 -23.40
CA LEU A 125 23.32 14.02 -22.87
C LEU A 125 21.90 13.59 -22.45
N PHE A 126 21.13 14.49 -21.82
CA PHE A 126 19.73 14.23 -21.47
C PHE A 126 18.73 14.47 -22.61
N ARG A 127 19.13 15.16 -23.69
CA ARG A 127 18.35 15.30 -24.94
C ARG A 127 18.50 14.10 -25.88
N GLY A 128 19.64 13.39 -25.84
CA GLY A 128 19.83 12.12 -26.53
C GLY A 128 19.25 10.99 -25.71
N ASN A 129 18.47 10.10 -26.32
CA ASN A 129 17.88 8.95 -25.63
C ASN A 129 18.99 7.90 -25.35
N MET A 130 19.93 8.20 -24.44
CA MET A 130 21.11 7.36 -24.13
C MET A 130 20.69 5.96 -23.75
N LEU A 131 19.57 5.85 -23.04
CA LEU A 131 18.97 4.56 -22.76
C LEU A 131 18.60 3.82 -24.04
N GLU A 132 17.93 4.41 -25.04
CA GLU A 132 17.63 3.71 -26.31
C GLU A 132 18.89 3.21 -27.01
N ASN A 133 19.97 4.01 -27.00
CA ASN A 133 21.24 3.65 -27.61
C ASN A 133 22.04 2.59 -26.82
N PHE A 134 21.72 2.36 -25.55
CA PHE A 134 22.38 1.37 -24.71
C PHE A 134 21.91 -0.04 -25.04
N THR A 135 22.66 -0.80 -25.84
CA THR A 135 22.33 -2.19 -26.17
C THR A 135 22.75 -3.14 -25.05
N VAL A 136 21.90 -4.12 -24.71
CA VAL A 136 22.25 -5.17 -23.73
C VAL A 136 22.90 -6.33 -24.49
N ASP A 137 24.12 -6.68 -24.12
CA ASP A 137 24.88 -7.81 -24.66
C ASP A 137 25.58 -8.58 -23.53
N ASN A 138 26.39 -9.59 -23.89
CA ASN A 138 27.09 -10.44 -22.92
C ASN A 138 28.15 -9.71 -22.07
N SER A 139 28.49 -8.46 -22.41
CA SER A 139 29.38 -7.60 -21.63
C SER A 139 28.62 -6.60 -20.75
N THR A 140 27.28 -6.60 -20.80
CA THR A 140 26.44 -5.71 -19.99
C THR A 140 26.19 -6.31 -18.61
N TYR A 141 26.59 -5.55 -17.59
CA TYR A 141 26.36 -5.86 -16.19
C TYR A 141 25.45 -4.82 -15.55
N THR A 142 24.85 -5.21 -14.44
CA THR A 142 24.09 -4.30 -13.59
C THR A 142 24.42 -4.49 -12.13
N HIS A 143 24.48 -3.40 -11.40
CA HIS A 143 24.59 -3.38 -9.95
C HIS A 143 23.35 -2.67 -9.39
N ALA A 144 22.69 -3.28 -8.41
CA ALA A 144 21.53 -2.73 -7.74
C ALA A 144 21.78 -2.62 -6.24
N GLN A 145 21.58 -1.42 -5.70
CA GLN A 145 21.77 -1.12 -4.29
C GLN A 145 20.45 -0.68 -3.67
N VAL A 146 19.98 -1.37 -2.62
CA VAL A 146 18.84 -0.89 -1.83
C VAL A 146 19.26 0.38 -1.08
N ARG A 147 18.49 1.46 -1.23
CA ARG A 147 18.74 2.75 -0.58
C ARG A 147 17.79 3.04 0.56
N ALA A 148 16.56 2.55 0.46
CA ALA A 148 15.59 2.63 1.54
C ALA A 148 14.58 1.48 1.45
N THR A 149 14.19 0.98 2.62
CA THR A 149 13.17 -0.04 2.78
C THR A 149 12.61 0.00 4.20
N PHE A 150 11.31 -0.23 4.34
CA PHE A 150 10.64 -0.43 5.62
C PHE A 150 10.32 -1.91 5.85
N TYR A 151 9.78 -2.26 7.02
CA TYR A 151 9.39 -3.64 7.34
C TYR A 151 8.52 -4.27 6.23
N PRO A 152 8.63 -5.60 6.01
CA PRO A 152 7.67 -6.34 5.20
C PRO A 152 6.23 -6.08 5.65
N LYS A 153 5.25 -6.29 4.76
CA LYS A 153 3.84 -6.12 5.14
C LYS A 153 3.48 -7.04 6.31
N PHE A 154 2.81 -6.46 7.30
CA PHE A 154 2.30 -7.14 8.49
C PHE A 154 0.80 -6.96 8.67
N GLU A 155 0.18 -7.85 9.43
CA GLU A 155 -1.27 -8.07 9.45
C GLU A 155 -2.01 -7.11 10.40
N ASN A 156 -3.30 -6.91 10.12
CA ASN A 156 -4.20 -6.18 11.02
C ASN A 156 -4.81 -7.16 12.04
N GLU A 157 -5.18 -6.66 13.21
CA GLU A 157 -5.80 -7.44 14.29
C GLU A 157 -6.92 -8.40 13.85
N LYS A 158 -7.82 -7.94 12.98
CA LYS A 158 -9.02 -8.68 12.58
C LYS A 158 -8.74 -9.93 11.75
N SER A 159 -7.55 -10.00 11.16
CA SER A 159 -7.19 -11.07 10.26
C SER A 159 -6.54 -12.25 10.97
N ASP A 160 -6.33 -12.24 12.30
CA ASP A 160 -5.93 -13.48 12.97
C ASP A 160 -5.98 -13.48 14.51
N GLN A 161 -7.03 -14.08 15.10
CA GLN A 161 -6.97 -14.55 16.50
C GLN A 161 -5.89 -15.63 16.68
N GLU A 162 -5.51 -16.33 15.60
CA GLU A 162 -4.44 -17.33 15.62
C GLU A 162 -3.08 -16.64 15.82
N VAL A 163 -2.85 -15.45 15.24
CA VAL A 163 -1.60 -14.70 15.49
C VAL A 163 -1.50 -14.29 16.96
N ARG A 164 -2.58 -13.78 17.57
CA ARG A 164 -2.59 -13.48 19.01
C ARG A 164 -2.29 -14.72 19.85
N THR A 165 -2.96 -15.82 19.53
CA THR A 165 -2.79 -17.10 20.22
C THR A 165 -1.35 -17.61 20.09
N ARG A 166 -0.77 -17.54 18.88
CA ARG A 166 0.63 -17.90 18.60
C ARG A 166 1.60 -17.00 19.34
N MET A 167 1.37 -15.68 19.36
CA MET A 167 2.18 -14.73 20.14
C MET A 167 2.18 -15.08 21.64
N ILE A 168 1.00 -15.33 22.22
CA ILE A 168 0.86 -15.73 23.62
C ILE A 168 1.57 -17.06 23.87
N GLU A 169 1.41 -18.04 22.98
CA GLU A 169 2.03 -19.36 23.09
C GLU A 169 3.55 -19.27 23.07
N MET A 170 4.14 -18.51 22.13
CA MET A 170 5.58 -18.34 22.01
C MET A 170 6.19 -17.71 23.27
N VAL A 171 5.58 -16.64 23.78
CA VAL A 171 6.02 -16.00 25.03
C VAL A 171 5.82 -16.93 26.23
N SER A 172 4.69 -17.65 26.28
CA SER A 172 4.40 -18.59 27.37
C SER A 172 5.38 -19.77 27.46
N LYS A 173 5.92 -20.20 26.31
CA LYS A 173 6.95 -21.23 26.22
C LYS A 173 8.38 -20.68 26.45
N GLY A 174 8.52 -19.37 26.70
CA GLY A 174 9.81 -18.72 26.87
C GLY A 174 10.63 -18.67 25.58
N LEU A 175 10.02 -18.83 24.41
CA LEU A 175 10.73 -18.81 23.12
C LEU A 175 10.94 -17.39 22.59
N ALA A 176 10.20 -16.42 23.10
CA ALA A 176 10.19 -15.05 22.60
C ALA A 176 9.77 -14.04 23.67
N THR A 177 9.99 -12.75 23.38
CA THR A 177 9.36 -11.62 24.08
C THR A 177 8.40 -10.93 23.12
N LEU A 178 7.23 -10.48 23.60
CA LEU A 178 6.37 -9.58 22.85
C LEU A 178 6.78 -8.14 23.12
N GLU A 179 7.10 -7.41 22.07
CA GLU A 179 7.35 -5.98 22.11
C GLU A 179 6.15 -5.22 21.56
N VAL A 180 5.72 -4.17 22.25
CA VAL A 180 4.62 -3.31 21.84
C VAL A 180 5.10 -1.86 21.81
N SER A 181 4.74 -1.12 20.75
CA SER A 181 5.02 0.31 20.64
C SER A 181 3.78 1.11 20.25
N LEU A 182 3.75 2.41 20.58
CA LEU A 182 2.67 3.27 20.12
C LEU A 182 2.69 3.36 18.60
N LYS A 183 1.50 3.24 17.99
CA LYS A 183 1.32 3.61 16.60
C LYS A 183 0.96 5.09 16.54
N HIS A 184 1.95 5.91 16.19
CA HIS A 184 1.73 7.30 15.86
C HIS A 184 0.92 7.45 14.56
N SER A 185 0.23 8.58 14.44
CA SER A 185 -0.51 8.92 13.22
C SER A 185 0.22 9.99 12.44
N GLY A 186 0.97 9.57 11.44
CA GLY A 186 1.69 10.44 10.52
C GLY A 186 1.95 9.73 9.19
N SER A 187 2.97 10.18 8.47
CA SER A 187 3.42 9.58 7.22
C SER A 187 4.77 8.90 7.40
N LEU A 188 4.97 7.77 6.72
CA LEU A 188 6.27 7.10 6.71
C LEU A 188 7.31 7.99 6.01
N PHE A 189 8.37 8.34 6.73
CA PHE A 189 9.53 9.06 6.24
C PHE A 189 10.80 8.24 6.47
N MET A 190 11.65 8.13 5.46
CA MET A 190 12.89 7.37 5.51
C MET A 190 14.05 8.24 5.05
N TYR A 191 15.18 8.11 5.72
CA TYR A 191 16.38 8.90 5.44
C TYR A 191 17.62 8.01 5.49
N ALA A 192 18.47 8.09 4.47
CA ALA A 192 19.65 7.24 4.32
C ALA A 192 20.97 8.04 4.21
N GLY A 193 20.95 9.30 4.62
CA GLY A 193 22.01 10.29 4.35
C GLY A 193 21.68 11.20 3.17
N HIS A 194 22.52 12.18 2.92
CA HIS A 194 22.32 13.19 1.88
C HIS A 194 22.54 12.65 0.46
N GLU A 195 23.58 11.84 0.23
CA GLU A 195 23.69 11.03 -1.00
C GLU A 195 22.72 9.85 -0.94
N GLY A 196 22.48 9.35 0.29
CA GLY A 196 21.49 8.34 0.66
C GLY A 196 20.14 8.53 0.00
N GLY A 197 19.60 9.73 0.17
CA GLY A 197 18.29 10.15 -0.26
C GLY A 197 17.29 10.21 0.90
N ALA A 198 16.25 11.01 0.69
CA ALA A 198 15.09 11.13 1.55
C ALA A 198 13.87 10.58 0.82
N TYR A 199 13.08 9.75 1.50
CA TYR A 199 12.02 8.94 0.89
C TYR A 199 10.72 9.00 1.70
N ALA A 200 9.60 9.12 1.01
CA ALA A 200 8.27 8.85 1.54
C ALA A 200 7.85 7.42 1.17
N LYS A 201 6.69 6.95 1.63
CA LYS A 201 6.21 5.56 1.41
C LYS A 201 6.35 5.05 -0.03
N ASN A 202 6.07 5.87 -1.04
CA ASN A 202 6.05 5.42 -2.45
C ASN A 202 6.65 6.47 -3.41
N SER A 203 7.41 7.43 -2.89
CA SER A 203 7.89 8.58 -3.64
C SER A 203 9.12 9.22 -2.99
N PHE A 204 9.84 10.05 -3.74
CA PHE A 204 10.96 10.86 -3.27
C PHE A 204 11.00 12.20 -4.01
N GLY A 205 11.77 13.16 -3.49
CA GLY A 205 11.98 14.45 -4.14
C GLY A 205 10.71 15.31 -4.22
N ASN A 206 9.85 15.25 -3.23
CA ASN A 206 8.59 16.00 -3.18
C ASN A 206 8.43 16.72 -1.83
N ILE A 207 7.31 17.38 -1.64
CA ILE A 207 7.03 18.11 -0.40
C ILE A 207 7.04 17.22 0.85
N TYR A 208 6.61 15.96 0.78
CA TYR A 208 6.65 15.04 1.93
C TYR A 208 8.09 14.78 2.37
N THR A 209 9.01 14.56 1.44
CA THR A 209 10.43 14.34 1.76
C THR A 209 11.13 15.61 2.20
N ALA A 210 10.76 16.77 1.65
CA ALA A 210 11.29 18.07 2.07
C ALA A 210 10.87 18.40 3.52
N VAL A 211 9.60 18.19 3.86
CA VAL A 211 9.09 18.36 5.23
C VAL A 211 9.79 17.39 6.18
N GLY A 212 9.99 16.12 5.79
CA GLY A 212 10.71 15.15 6.60
C GLY A 212 12.16 15.55 6.88
N VAL A 213 12.90 16.01 5.86
CA VAL A 213 14.26 16.53 6.02
C VAL A 213 14.29 17.75 6.94
N PHE A 214 13.33 18.65 6.78
CA PHE A 214 13.21 19.83 7.63
C PHE A 214 12.97 19.49 9.11
N VAL A 215 11.98 18.64 9.39
CA VAL A 215 11.66 18.25 10.76
C VAL A 215 12.81 17.49 11.40
N LEU A 216 13.47 16.57 10.68
CA LEU A 216 14.64 15.87 11.18
C LEU A 216 15.81 16.83 11.45
N GLY A 217 16.08 17.77 10.54
CA GLY A 217 17.08 18.82 10.74
C GLY A 217 16.81 19.65 12.00
N ARG A 218 15.53 20.03 12.23
CA ARG A 218 15.11 20.74 13.44
C ARG A 218 15.29 19.94 14.72
N ILE A 219 15.05 18.62 14.69
CA ILE A 219 15.36 17.74 15.82
C ILE A 219 16.84 17.80 16.19
N PHE A 220 17.76 17.86 15.22
CA PHE A 220 19.18 18.04 15.51
C PHE A 220 19.49 19.41 16.14
N HIS A 221 18.83 20.48 15.68
CA HIS A 221 18.97 21.81 16.29
C HIS A 221 18.44 21.83 17.73
N GLU A 222 17.30 21.22 18.00
CA GLU A 222 16.78 21.04 19.36
C GLU A 222 17.78 20.27 20.21
N ALA A 223 18.25 19.11 19.74
CA ALA A 223 19.07 18.19 20.52
C ALA A 223 20.51 18.67 20.79
N TRP A 224 21.13 19.35 19.82
CA TRP A 224 22.57 19.66 19.81
C TRP A 224 22.89 21.16 19.78
N GLY A 225 21.87 22.03 19.69
CA GLY A 225 22.04 23.48 19.72
C GLY A 225 23.04 23.98 18.68
N THR A 226 24.10 24.67 19.14
CA THR A 226 25.15 25.22 18.27
C THR A 226 26.01 24.15 17.58
N GLN A 227 26.01 22.90 18.07
CA GLN A 227 26.74 21.79 17.46
C GLN A 227 25.94 21.05 16.37
N ALA A 228 24.68 21.44 16.14
CA ALA A 228 23.77 20.74 15.24
C ALA A 228 24.33 20.55 13.83
N ALA A 229 24.91 21.59 13.22
CA ALA A 229 25.47 21.50 11.86
C ALA A 229 26.59 20.45 11.75
N LYS A 230 27.48 20.41 12.75
CA LYS A 230 28.55 19.39 12.81
C LYS A 230 27.96 17.99 12.97
N LYS A 231 26.99 17.83 13.87
CA LYS A 231 26.36 16.53 14.16
C LYS A 231 25.52 16.01 13.00
N GLN A 232 24.88 16.90 12.26
CA GLN A 232 24.15 16.60 11.02
C GLN A 232 25.09 16.03 9.94
N SER A 233 26.25 16.65 9.73
CA SER A 233 27.26 16.12 8.78
C SER A 233 27.80 14.76 9.22
N GLU A 234 28.20 14.64 10.50
CA GLU A 234 28.68 13.37 11.06
C GLU A 234 27.62 12.26 10.96
N PHE A 235 26.34 12.62 11.10
CA PHE A 235 25.23 11.68 10.98
C PHE A 235 25.06 11.18 9.55
N ASN A 236 25.15 12.07 8.56
CA ASN A 236 25.10 11.70 7.14
C ASN A 236 26.25 10.75 6.78
N ASP A 237 27.48 11.12 7.16
CA ASP A 237 28.67 10.28 6.92
C ASP A 237 28.51 8.90 7.57
N PHE A 238 27.94 8.85 8.77
CA PHE A 238 27.67 7.61 9.48
C PHE A 238 26.65 6.74 8.75
N LEU A 239 25.50 7.30 8.33
CA LEU A 239 24.46 6.55 7.61
C LEU A 239 24.99 6.00 6.29
N GLU A 240 25.77 6.79 5.55
CA GLU A 240 26.30 6.41 4.24
C GLU A 240 27.40 5.35 4.36
N SER A 241 28.36 5.55 5.27
CA SER A 241 29.47 4.61 5.50
C SER A 241 29.00 3.24 5.99
N ASN A 242 27.97 3.21 6.84
CA ASN A 242 27.40 1.97 7.36
C ASN A 242 26.26 1.42 6.50
N ARG A 243 25.90 2.12 5.41
CA ARG A 243 24.76 1.79 4.53
C ARG A 243 23.48 1.56 5.31
N MET A 244 23.05 2.58 6.03
CA MET A 244 21.88 2.53 6.91
C MET A 244 20.76 3.44 6.43
N CYS A 245 19.53 3.00 6.67
CA CYS A 245 18.33 3.80 6.50
C CYS A 245 17.58 3.87 7.83
N ILE A 246 17.27 5.08 8.26
CA ILE A 246 16.37 5.32 9.40
C ILE A 246 14.96 5.53 8.88
N SER A 247 14.00 4.80 9.46
CA SER A 247 12.58 4.94 9.17
C SER A 247 11.87 5.56 10.38
N MET A 248 11.06 6.56 10.10
CA MET A 248 10.37 7.36 11.10
C MET A 248 8.90 7.53 10.72
N GLU A 249 8.05 7.72 11.73
CA GLU A 249 6.77 8.35 11.50
C GLU A 249 6.96 9.87 11.55
N LEU A 250 6.65 10.56 10.46
CA LEU A 250 6.62 12.01 10.37
C LEU A 250 5.23 12.51 10.75
N VAL A 251 5.13 13.12 11.93
CA VAL A 251 3.87 13.60 12.50
C VAL A 251 3.82 15.12 12.35
N THR A 252 2.94 15.59 11.48
CA THR A 252 2.77 17.02 11.20
C THR A 252 1.34 17.33 10.76
N ALA A 253 0.88 18.56 11.00
CA ALA A 253 -0.40 19.05 10.49
C ALA A 253 -0.30 19.63 9.06
N VAL A 254 0.91 19.76 8.51
CA VAL A 254 1.16 20.40 7.20
C VAL A 254 0.89 19.47 6.02
N LEU A 255 1.06 18.17 6.20
CA LEU A 255 0.90 17.16 5.13
C LEU A 255 -0.51 16.54 5.09
N GLY A 256 -1.46 17.10 5.83
CA GLY A 256 -2.84 16.64 5.91
C GLY A 256 -3.21 16.00 7.25
N ASP A 257 -4.48 15.62 7.35
CA ASP A 257 -5.10 15.17 8.60
C ASP A 257 -5.10 13.64 8.78
N HIS A 258 -4.46 13.16 9.85
CA HIS A 258 -4.41 11.75 10.25
C HIS A 258 -4.91 11.57 11.69
N GLY A 259 -6.19 11.23 11.88
CA GLY A 259 -6.77 10.81 13.16
C GLY A 259 -6.88 11.86 14.28
N GLN A 260 -5.90 12.74 14.45
CA GLN A 260 -5.89 13.92 15.31
C GLN A 260 -4.77 14.85 14.84
N ARG A 261 -5.05 16.15 14.77
CA ARG A 261 -4.04 17.15 14.40
C ARG A 261 -2.98 17.25 15.49
N PRO A 262 -1.68 17.06 15.16
CA PRO A 262 -0.64 17.20 16.14
C PRO A 262 -0.44 18.67 16.53
N ARG A 263 -0.02 18.87 17.78
CA ARG A 263 0.27 20.19 18.37
C ARG A 263 1.66 20.67 17.96
N GLU A 264 2.61 19.74 17.87
CA GLU A 264 3.98 19.98 17.41
C GLU A 264 4.27 19.14 16.17
N ASP A 265 5.25 19.58 15.37
CA ASP A 265 5.74 18.83 14.22
C ASP A 265 7.00 18.05 14.64
N TYR A 266 6.98 16.73 14.51
CA TYR A 266 8.07 15.88 14.99
C TYR A 266 8.20 14.59 14.18
N VAL A 267 9.35 13.93 14.35
CA VAL A 267 9.58 12.56 13.88
C VAL A 267 9.75 11.63 15.07
N VAL A 268 9.37 10.36 14.91
CA VAL A 268 9.66 9.29 15.87
C VAL A 268 10.26 8.11 15.13
N VAL A 269 11.42 7.62 15.60
CA VAL A 269 12.10 6.50 14.96
C VAL A 269 11.32 5.21 15.21
N THR A 270 10.97 4.51 14.13
CA THR A 270 10.18 3.26 14.17
C THR A 270 10.95 2.05 13.65
N ALA A 271 11.94 2.25 12.79
CA ALA A 271 12.85 1.20 12.35
C ALA A 271 14.21 1.76 11.95
N ILE A 272 15.25 0.94 12.07
CA ILE A 272 16.57 1.21 11.52
C ILE A 272 16.99 -0.03 10.73
N THR A 273 17.43 0.19 9.49
CA THR A 273 17.73 -0.88 8.55
C THR A 273 19.16 -0.76 8.05
N GLU A 274 19.94 -1.83 8.20
CA GLU A 274 21.22 -2.00 7.51
C GLU A 274 20.98 -2.58 6.10
N LEU A 275 21.50 -1.89 5.10
CA LEU A 275 21.27 -2.09 3.67
C LEU A 275 22.52 -2.64 2.96
N GLY A 276 23.31 -3.47 3.65
CA GLY A 276 24.55 -4.06 3.11
C GLY A 276 24.36 -4.93 1.86
N ASN A 277 25.35 -5.74 1.51
CA ASN A 277 25.32 -6.58 0.29
C ASN A 277 24.45 -7.85 0.39
N GLY A 278 23.52 -7.90 1.36
CA GLY A 278 22.64 -9.02 1.60
C GLY A 278 21.21 -8.58 1.89
N LYS A 279 20.38 -9.52 2.38
CA LYS A 279 19.00 -9.25 2.83
C LYS A 279 19.05 -8.09 3.85
N PRO A 280 18.24 -7.03 3.68
CA PRO A 280 18.13 -5.95 4.64
C PRO A 280 17.93 -6.48 6.08
N LYS A 281 18.71 -5.95 7.03
CA LYS A 281 18.65 -6.34 8.44
C LYS A 281 18.07 -5.19 9.26
N PHE A 282 17.10 -5.50 10.11
CA PHE A 282 16.46 -4.51 10.96
C PHE A 282 17.00 -4.59 12.38
N TYR A 283 17.25 -3.43 12.97
CA TYR A 283 17.67 -3.35 14.38
C TYR A 283 16.56 -3.85 15.30
N SER A 284 16.98 -4.55 16.34
CA SER A 284 16.14 -4.84 17.50
C SER A 284 15.83 -3.53 18.24
N THR A 285 14.73 -3.47 19.00
CA THR A 285 14.39 -2.23 19.72
C THR A 285 15.43 -1.78 20.75
N PRO A 286 16.15 -2.65 21.48
CA PRO A 286 17.29 -2.23 22.27
C PRO A 286 18.34 -1.48 21.43
N GLU A 287 18.68 -1.97 20.23
CA GLU A 287 19.62 -1.32 19.32
C GLU A 287 19.07 0.00 18.78
N ILE A 288 17.77 0.06 18.45
CA ILE A 288 17.10 1.32 18.05
C ILE A 288 17.19 2.34 19.18
N ILE A 289 16.91 1.96 20.43
CA ILE A 289 16.98 2.86 21.58
C ILE A 289 18.43 3.32 21.80
N ALA A 290 19.40 2.41 21.75
CA ALA A 290 20.82 2.77 21.87
C ALA A 290 21.23 3.77 20.78
N PHE A 291 20.89 3.49 19.52
CA PHE A 291 21.15 4.37 18.39
C PHE A 291 20.52 5.75 18.57
N CYS A 292 19.23 5.79 18.92
CA CYS A 292 18.51 7.04 19.10
C CYS A 292 19.08 7.87 20.25
N ARG A 293 19.51 7.23 21.35
CA ARG A 293 20.14 7.96 22.47
C ARG A 293 21.52 8.52 22.09
N SER A 294 22.31 7.77 21.32
CA SER A 294 23.61 8.23 20.81
C SER A 294 23.49 9.45 19.89
N TRP A 295 22.46 9.47 19.04
CA TRP A 295 22.20 10.57 18.09
C TRP A 295 21.20 11.61 18.61
N ARG A 296 20.67 11.41 19.82
CA ARG A 296 19.59 12.21 20.45
C ARG A 296 18.33 12.34 19.60
N LEU A 297 17.95 11.27 18.91
CA LEU A 297 16.73 11.19 18.12
C LEU A 297 15.53 10.76 18.98
N PRO A 298 14.29 11.18 18.65
CA PRO A 298 13.11 10.78 19.40
C PRO A 298 12.80 9.28 19.31
N THR A 299 12.72 8.60 20.46
CA THR A 299 12.27 7.21 20.56
C THR A 299 10.77 7.13 20.77
N ASN A 300 10.19 6.01 20.32
CA ASN A 300 8.81 5.65 20.60
C ASN A 300 8.63 5.20 22.07
N HIS A 301 7.40 5.22 22.58
CA HIS A 301 7.04 4.54 23.82
C HIS A 301 6.94 3.04 23.56
N VAL A 302 7.67 2.25 24.32
CA VAL A 302 7.83 0.80 24.12
C VAL A 302 7.54 0.05 25.42
N TRP A 303 6.83 -1.07 25.30
CA TRP A 303 6.57 -2.03 26.38
C TRP A 303 7.05 -3.43 25.98
N LEU A 304 7.63 -4.17 26.92
CA LEU A 304 8.06 -5.55 26.72
C LEU A 304 7.27 -6.49 27.64
N PHE A 305 6.80 -7.60 27.08
CA PHE A 305 6.06 -8.65 27.76
C PHE A 305 6.73 -10.01 27.49
N SER A 306 7.43 -10.49 28.50
CA SER A 306 8.30 -11.67 28.48
C SER A 306 7.70 -12.89 29.18
N THR A 307 6.55 -12.76 29.85
CA THR A 307 5.89 -13.85 30.58
C THR A 307 4.48 -14.11 30.08
N ARG A 308 3.98 -15.33 30.29
CA ARG A 308 2.57 -15.68 30.02
C ARG A 308 1.60 -14.70 30.70
N LYS A 309 1.90 -14.30 31.94
CA LYS A 309 1.05 -13.38 32.70
C LYS A 309 1.02 -11.99 32.04
N SER A 310 2.19 -11.43 31.71
CA SER A 310 2.30 -10.08 31.17
C SER A 310 1.70 -9.99 29.76
N VAL A 311 1.97 -10.97 28.88
CA VAL A 311 1.42 -11.00 27.51
C VAL A 311 -0.11 -11.19 27.48
N THR A 312 -0.67 -12.04 28.35
CA THR A 312 -2.13 -12.19 28.45
C THR A 312 -2.77 -10.94 29.04
N SER A 313 -2.12 -10.30 30.01
CA SER A 313 -2.61 -9.04 30.60
C SER A 313 -2.61 -7.90 29.58
N PHE A 314 -1.59 -7.83 28.71
CA PHE A 314 -1.56 -6.89 27.58
C PHE A 314 -2.79 -7.02 26.68
N PHE A 315 -3.08 -8.22 26.18
CA PHE A 315 -4.22 -8.41 25.28
C PHE A 315 -5.55 -8.14 25.99
N ALA A 316 -5.68 -8.53 27.27
CA ALA A 316 -6.87 -8.21 28.07
C ALA A 316 -7.05 -6.70 28.27
N ALA A 317 -5.97 -5.96 28.55
CA ALA A 317 -5.99 -4.51 28.68
C ALA A 317 -6.35 -3.83 27.36
N TYR A 318 -5.80 -4.32 26.24
CA TYR A 318 -6.18 -3.83 24.92
C TYR A 318 -7.66 -4.08 24.62
N ASP A 319 -8.17 -5.29 24.82
CA ASP A 319 -9.57 -5.63 24.55
C ASP A 319 -10.53 -4.78 25.39
N ALA A 320 -10.18 -4.50 26.65
CA ALA A 320 -10.95 -3.60 27.52
C ALA A 320 -10.95 -2.13 27.06
N LEU A 321 -9.89 -1.69 26.39
CA LEU A 321 -9.69 -0.29 25.99
C LEU A 321 -9.88 -0.05 24.48
N CYS A 322 -10.07 -1.07 23.66
CA CYS A 322 -10.07 -0.93 22.19
C CYS A 322 -11.18 0.00 21.65
N GLU A 323 -12.30 0.11 22.37
CA GLU A 323 -13.46 0.93 21.96
C GLU A 323 -13.46 2.36 22.53
N GLU A 324 -12.76 2.62 23.63
CA GLU A 324 -12.85 3.89 24.39
C GLU A 324 -11.49 4.48 24.78
N GLY A 325 -10.42 3.68 24.71
CA GLY A 325 -9.09 4.04 25.15
C GLY A 325 -8.54 5.27 24.42
N THR A 326 -8.12 6.25 25.23
CA THR A 326 -7.30 7.38 24.81
C THR A 326 -5.86 7.20 25.29
N ALA A 327 -4.95 8.09 24.91
CA ALA A 327 -3.53 7.99 25.22
C ALA A 327 -3.25 7.82 26.72
N THR A 328 -3.87 8.64 27.57
CA THR A 328 -3.68 8.56 29.03
C THR A 328 -4.04 7.20 29.64
N PRO A 329 -5.29 6.67 29.52
CA PRO A 329 -5.67 5.39 30.11
C PRO A 329 -4.95 4.20 29.47
N VAL A 330 -4.67 4.25 28.16
CA VAL A 330 -3.94 3.17 27.47
C VAL A 330 -2.50 3.10 27.97
N CYS A 331 -1.76 4.21 27.96
CA CYS A 331 -0.36 4.19 28.39
C CYS A 331 -0.24 3.76 29.86
N LYS A 332 -1.12 4.28 30.73
CA LYS A 332 -1.16 3.88 32.14
C LYS A 332 -1.39 2.38 32.32
N ALA A 333 -2.39 1.82 31.64
CA ALA A 333 -2.70 0.39 31.76
C ALA A 333 -1.53 -0.48 31.26
N LEU A 334 -0.87 -0.08 30.18
CA LEU A 334 0.29 -0.81 29.65
C LEU A 334 1.52 -0.69 30.54
N ASP A 335 1.77 0.49 31.13
CA ASP A 335 2.85 0.69 32.10
C ASP A 335 2.68 -0.20 33.35
N GLU A 336 1.45 -0.45 33.77
CA GLU A 336 1.15 -1.31 34.92
C GLU A 336 1.32 -2.81 34.65
N VAL A 337 1.10 -3.26 33.39
CA VAL A 337 1.13 -4.70 33.04
C VAL A 337 2.42 -5.15 32.35
N ALA A 338 3.25 -4.23 31.87
CA ALA A 338 4.50 -4.54 31.18
C ALA A 338 5.61 -4.98 32.15
N ASP A 339 6.51 -5.85 31.67
CA ASP A 339 7.70 -6.23 32.43
C ASP A 339 8.77 -5.13 32.36
N ILE A 340 8.88 -4.45 31.21
CA ILE A 340 9.70 -3.27 31.00
C ILE A 340 8.86 -2.22 30.27
N SER A 341 8.81 -0.99 30.80
CA SER A 341 8.24 0.17 30.12
C SER A 341 9.32 1.21 29.86
N ILE A 342 9.40 1.68 28.62
CA ILE A 342 10.30 2.74 28.18
C ILE A 342 9.45 3.88 27.62
N PRO A 343 9.38 5.05 28.30
CA PRO A 343 8.64 6.18 27.78
C PRO A 343 9.31 6.71 26.50
N GLY A 344 8.49 7.23 25.59
CA GLY A 344 9.00 7.92 24.40
C GLY A 344 9.71 9.24 24.78
N THR A 345 10.67 9.66 23.96
CA THR A 345 11.41 10.92 24.20
C THR A 345 10.48 12.13 24.18
N LYS A 346 9.50 12.12 23.26
CA LYS A 346 8.40 13.10 23.22
C LYS A 346 7.12 12.41 23.71
N ASP A 347 6.48 13.04 24.69
CA ASP A 347 5.22 12.56 25.26
C ASP A 347 4.08 12.75 24.24
N HIS A 348 3.49 11.65 23.78
CA HIS A 348 2.42 11.66 22.78
C HIS A 348 1.26 12.58 23.17
N ILE A 349 0.87 12.63 24.45
CA ILE A 349 -0.24 13.45 24.94
C ILE A 349 0.07 14.94 24.77
N LYS A 350 1.34 15.31 24.98
CA LYS A 350 1.80 16.70 24.83
C LYS A 350 1.90 17.09 23.36
N VAL A 351 2.52 16.27 22.52
CA VAL A 351 2.87 16.64 21.14
C VAL A 351 1.78 16.34 20.11
N GLN A 352 0.94 15.34 20.35
CA GLN A 352 -0.11 14.90 19.41
C GLN A 352 -1.52 14.95 20.03
N GLY A 353 -1.65 14.63 21.32
CA GLY A 353 -2.90 14.66 22.06
C GLY A 353 -3.37 13.27 22.53
N GLU A 354 -4.64 13.20 22.91
CA GLU A 354 -5.26 12.02 23.52
C GLU A 354 -5.70 10.92 22.52
N ILE A 355 -5.86 11.23 21.23
CA ILE A 355 -6.33 10.24 20.26
C ILE A 355 -5.12 9.43 19.78
N LEU A 356 -5.07 8.17 20.17
CA LEU A 356 -4.11 7.19 19.66
C LEU A 356 -4.63 6.56 18.38
N GLU A 357 -3.79 6.46 17.36
CA GLU A 357 -4.13 5.60 16.23
C GLU A 357 -4.21 4.13 16.65
N GLY A 358 -3.24 3.67 17.45
CA GLY A 358 -3.13 2.27 17.80
C GLY A 358 -1.84 1.86 18.48
N LEU A 359 -1.58 0.56 18.43
CA LEU A 359 -0.36 -0.09 18.89
C LEU A 359 0.19 -0.99 17.78
N VAL A 360 1.51 -1.19 17.77
CA VAL A 360 2.17 -2.21 16.96
C VAL A 360 2.80 -3.22 17.91
N ALA A 361 2.37 -4.48 17.82
CA ALA A 361 2.91 -5.56 18.64
C ALA A 361 3.69 -6.53 17.75
N ARG A 362 4.90 -6.92 18.15
CA ARG A 362 5.79 -7.81 17.39
C ARG A 362 6.52 -8.79 18.29
N ILE A 363 6.76 -9.98 17.77
CA ILE A 363 7.61 -10.98 18.43
C ILE A 363 9.08 -10.65 18.18
N VAL A 364 9.85 -10.65 19.27
CA VAL A 364 11.31 -10.46 19.25
C VAL A 364 12.00 -11.59 20.01
N SER A 365 13.32 -11.68 19.86
CA SER A 365 14.15 -12.65 20.59
C SER A 365 13.88 -12.61 22.09
N GLN A 366 13.91 -13.77 22.76
CA GLN A 366 13.81 -13.89 24.21
C GLN A 366 14.84 -13.00 24.94
N GLU A 367 16.04 -12.83 24.36
CA GLU A 367 17.12 -12.03 24.95
C GLU A 367 16.85 -10.52 24.92
N SER A 368 15.87 -10.06 24.16
CA SER A 368 15.58 -8.63 23.96
C SER A 368 15.32 -7.91 25.29
N SER A 369 14.67 -8.56 26.26
CA SER A 369 14.42 -7.98 27.58
C SER A 369 15.73 -7.74 28.35
N LYS A 370 16.65 -8.71 28.35
CA LYS A 370 17.96 -8.59 29.00
C LYS A 370 18.84 -7.55 28.29
N HIS A 371 18.81 -7.55 26.96
CA HIS A 371 19.53 -6.57 26.15
C HIS A 371 19.00 -5.16 26.42
N MET A 372 17.68 -4.99 26.55
CA MET A 372 17.05 -3.73 26.89
C MET A 372 17.57 -3.18 28.22
N GLU A 373 17.57 -3.99 29.29
CA GLU A 373 18.09 -3.56 30.59
C GLU A 373 19.55 -3.09 30.54
N LYS A 374 20.37 -3.77 29.73
CA LYS A 374 21.77 -3.39 29.51
C LYS A 374 21.87 -2.03 28.82
N VAL A 375 21.16 -1.84 27.70
CA VAL A 375 21.13 -0.56 26.96
C VAL A 375 20.63 0.59 27.84
N LEU A 376 19.61 0.34 28.66
CA LEU A 376 19.06 1.36 29.56
C LEU A 376 20.08 1.81 30.62
N LYS A 377 21.00 0.93 31.04
CA LYS A 377 22.10 1.26 31.97
C LYS A 377 23.27 1.95 31.28
N GLU A 378 23.64 1.49 30.08
CA GLU A 378 24.83 1.97 29.36
C GLU A 378 24.61 3.29 28.63
N SER A 379 23.39 3.54 28.15
CA SER A 379 23.05 4.72 27.36
C SER A 379 21.90 5.47 28.02
N PRO A 380 22.09 6.26 29.08
CA PRO A 380 21.00 7.04 29.70
C PRO A 380 20.49 8.15 28.76
N PRO A 381 19.21 8.58 28.89
CA PRO A 381 18.71 9.71 28.13
C PRO A 381 19.46 11.00 28.50
N LEU A 382 19.90 11.75 27.49
CA LEU A 382 20.61 13.02 27.66
C LEU A 382 19.63 14.20 27.53
N PRO A 383 19.84 15.30 28.30
CA PRO A 383 19.03 16.50 28.18
C PRO A 383 19.25 17.20 26.83
N THR A 384 18.20 17.87 26.36
CA THR A 384 18.18 18.67 25.14
C THR A 384 18.98 19.97 25.36
N GLU A 385 20.04 20.20 24.57
CA GLU A 385 20.90 21.39 24.72
C GLU A 385 20.32 22.66 24.09
N GLY A 386 19.44 22.53 23.09
CA GLY A 386 18.82 23.65 22.38
C GLY A 386 17.57 24.23 23.04
N ALA A 387 17.23 23.81 24.26
CA ALA A 387 16.07 24.34 24.97
C ALA A 387 16.24 25.84 25.27
N GLY A 388 15.53 26.70 24.52
CA GLY A 388 15.57 28.16 24.68
C GLY A 388 16.37 28.92 23.61
N LEU A 389 16.90 28.24 22.58
CA LEU A 389 17.46 28.90 21.41
C LEU A 389 16.36 29.27 20.40
N ASP A 390 16.53 30.38 19.69
CA ASP A 390 15.71 30.70 18.53
C ASP A 390 16.02 29.70 17.41
N LEU A 391 15.07 28.81 17.12
CA LEU A 391 15.18 27.78 16.09
C LEU A 391 14.80 28.30 14.70
N GLY A 392 14.50 29.61 14.58
CA GLY A 392 13.97 30.20 13.37
C GLY A 392 12.50 29.82 13.10
N PRO A 393 11.98 30.12 11.91
CA PRO A 393 10.57 29.93 11.59
C PRO A 393 10.16 28.46 11.65
N SER A 394 9.02 28.19 12.29
CA SER A 394 8.39 26.87 12.37
C SER A 394 8.04 26.30 10.99
N LEU A 395 7.82 24.99 10.92
CA LEU A 395 7.38 24.33 9.68
C LEU A 395 6.14 25.02 9.11
N ARG A 396 5.19 25.33 9.99
CA ARG A 396 3.91 25.96 9.65
C ARG A 396 4.09 27.38 9.12
N GLU A 397 4.99 28.17 9.70
CA GLU A 397 5.29 29.53 9.25
C GLU A 397 5.96 29.53 7.87
N ILE A 398 6.93 28.65 7.63
CA ILE A 398 7.58 28.52 6.31
C ILE A 398 6.55 28.10 5.26
N CYS A 399 5.74 27.11 5.58
CA CYS A 399 4.67 26.65 4.69
C CYS A 399 3.61 27.73 4.45
N ALA A 400 3.30 28.54 5.45
CA ALA A 400 2.36 29.65 5.32
C ALA A 400 2.91 30.80 4.46
N ALA A 401 4.22 31.08 4.55
CA ALA A 401 4.86 32.14 3.78
C ALA A 401 5.00 31.81 2.27
N ASN A 402 5.05 30.52 1.90
CA ASN A 402 5.37 30.07 0.54
C ASN A 402 4.19 29.36 -0.16
N ARG A 403 2.97 29.80 0.11
CA ARG A 403 1.72 29.13 -0.34
C ARG A 403 1.34 29.29 -1.80
N THR A 404 2.13 30.03 -2.56
CA THR A 404 1.84 30.29 -3.97
C THR A 404 2.48 29.30 -4.91
N ASP A 405 3.52 28.57 -4.47
CA ASP A 405 4.31 27.68 -5.32
C ASP A 405 4.95 26.55 -4.49
N GLU A 406 4.64 25.28 -4.84
CA GLU A 406 5.20 24.10 -4.16
C GLU A 406 6.74 24.08 -4.27
N LYS A 407 7.31 24.48 -5.40
CA LYS A 407 8.77 24.48 -5.58
C LYS A 407 9.44 25.50 -4.67
N GLN A 408 8.86 26.70 -4.54
CA GLN A 408 9.36 27.71 -3.59
C GLN A 408 9.23 27.23 -2.15
N GLN A 409 8.12 26.57 -1.81
CA GLN A 409 7.92 25.97 -0.50
C GLN A 409 8.98 24.90 -0.18
N ILE A 410 9.21 23.97 -1.10
CA ILE A 410 10.28 22.96 -0.98
C ILE A 410 11.64 23.63 -0.82
N LYS A 411 11.93 24.64 -1.64
CA LYS A 411 13.22 25.36 -1.60
C LYS A 411 13.44 26.05 -0.26
N ALA A 412 12.43 26.75 0.26
CA ALA A 412 12.50 27.41 1.56
C ALA A 412 12.72 26.42 2.71
N LEU A 413 12.02 25.28 2.69
CA LEU A 413 12.21 24.20 3.66
C LEU A 413 13.64 23.67 3.63
N LEU A 414 14.16 23.29 2.46
CA LEU A 414 15.51 22.75 2.36
C LEU A 414 16.59 23.76 2.76
N GLN A 415 16.46 25.01 2.31
CA GLN A 415 17.40 26.09 2.67
C GLN A 415 17.44 26.37 4.17
N SER A 416 16.30 26.30 4.85
CA SER A 416 16.22 26.54 6.29
C SER A 416 16.89 25.47 7.16
N VAL A 417 17.16 24.28 6.62
CA VAL A 417 17.93 23.24 7.32
C VAL A 417 19.43 23.50 7.26
N GLY A 418 19.89 24.18 6.21
CA GLY A 418 21.30 24.45 5.96
C GLY A 418 22.02 23.34 5.18
N THR A 419 23.14 23.73 4.60
CA THR A 419 23.94 22.88 3.70
C THR A 419 24.68 21.75 4.41
N SER A 420 24.82 21.79 5.74
CA SER A 420 25.44 20.71 6.52
C SER A 420 24.65 19.42 6.48
N PHE A 421 23.32 19.49 6.47
CA PHE A 421 22.47 18.31 6.48
C PHE A 421 21.99 17.90 5.09
N CYS A 422 21.70 18.88 4.22
CA CYS A 422 21.27 18.64 2.86
C CYS A 422 22.00 19.62 1.92
N PRO A 423 23.24 19.31 1.50
CA PRO A 423 24.01 20.17 0.59
C PRO A 423 23.51 20.12 -0.86
N ASP A 424 22.86 19.02 -1.26
CA ASP A 424 22.41 18.79 -2.63
C ASP A 424 20.88 18.66 -2.72
N TYR A 425 20.28 19.47 -3.60
CA TYR A 425 18.84 19.50 -3.86
C TYR A 425 18.44 18.81 -5.17
N SER A 426 19.36 18.10 -5.82
CA SER A 426 19.16 17.40 -7.10
C SER A 426 17.96 16.45 -7.07
N ASP A 427 17.68 15.82 -5.94
CA ASP A 427 16.51 14.95 -5.80
C ASP A 427 15.20 15.72 -5.93
N TRP A 428 15.12 17.03 -5.62
CA TRP A 428 13.92 17.88 -5.69
C TRP A 428 13.80 18.70 -6.97
N PHE A 429 14.92 19.22 -7.49
CA PHE A 429 14.90 20.14 -8.62
C PHE A 429 15.52 19.57 -9.90
N GLY A 430 16.25 18.45 -9.82
CA GLY A 430 17.03 17.94 -10.93
C GLY A 430 18.17 18.89 -11.30
N ASP A 431 18.53 18.91 -12.59
CA ASP A 431 19.51 19.85 -13.14
C ASP A 431 18.81 21.14 -13.59
N GLU A 432 18.79 22.16 -12.73
CA GLU A 432 18.13 23.45 -13.01
C GLU A 432 18.82 24.24 -14.15
N GLU A 433 20.07 23.95 -14.50
CA GLU A 433 20.81 24.66 -15.56
C GLU A 433 20.37 24.27 -16.99
N ALA A 434 19.62 23.19 -17.16
CA ALA A 434 19.24 22.66 -18.48
C ALA A 434 18.00 23.32 -19.13
N GLY A 435 17.33 24.27 -18.46
CA GLY A 435 16.34 25.17 -19.06
C GLY A 435 15.03 24.55 -19.60
N ASP A 436 14.88 23.23 -19.58
CA ASP A 436 13.65 22.53 -19.99
C ASP A 436 13.15 21.64 -18.85
N THR A 437 11.83 21.59 -18.67
CA THR A 437 11.10 20.63 -17.82
C THR A 437 11.38 19.19 -18.26
N HIS A 438 12.56 18.66 -17.93
CA HIS A 438 12.88 17.26 -18.13
C HIS A 438 11.95 16.41 -17.25
N SER A 439 11.21 15.50 -17.89
CA SER A 439 10.44 14.49 -17.16
C SER A 439 11.41 13.69 -16.29
N ARG A 440 11.31 13.83 -14.97
CA ARG A 440 12.00 12.98 -13.98
C ARG A 440 11.92 11.49 -14.30
N ASN A 441 10.82 11.06 -14.92
CA ASN A 441 10.59 9.65 -15.23
C ASN A 441 11.54 9.19 -16.33
N ALA A 442 12.37 8.20 -16.01
CA ALA A 442 13.08 7.42 -16.99
C ALA A 442 12.12 6.44 -17.69
N ASP A 443 12.46 6.05 -18.92
CA ASP A 443 11.66 5.13 -19.73
C ASP A 443 11.50 3.75 -19.04
N LYS A 444 10.33 3.12 -19.23
CA LYS A 444 10.02 1.76 -18.80
C LYS A 444 11.02 0.72 -19.31
N SER A 445 11.76 1.02 -20.38
CA SER A 445 12.81 0.15 -20.91
C SER A 445 13.97 -0.08 -19.93
N VAL A 446 14.21 0.79 -18.93
CA VAL A 446 15.24 0.58 -17.88
C VAL A 446 15.04 -0.77 -17.20
N LEU A 447 13.80 -1.10 -16.82
CA LEU A 447 13.49 -2.37 -16.15
C LEU A 447 13.82 -3.58 -17.03
N SER A 448 13.50 -3.52 -18.33
CA SER A 448 13.84 -4.62 -19.24
C SER A 448 15.34 -4.83 -19.34
N LYS A 449 16.12 -3.74 -19.43
CA LYS A 449 17.58 -3.83 -19.52
C LYS A 449 18.20 -4.31 -18.22
N PHE A 450 17.69 -3.82 -17.09
CA PHE A 450 18.07 -4.33 -15.76
C PHE A 450 17.87 -5.84 -15.65
N LEU A 451 16.71 -6.37 -16.07
CA LEU A 451 16.41 -7.80 -15.96
C LEU A 451 17.17 -8.68 -16.98
N GLN A 452 17.62 -8.11 -18.10
CA GLN A 452 18.40 -8.80 -19.13
C GLN A 452 19.91 -8.78 -18.86
N SER A 453 20.41 -7.82 -18.10
CA SER A 453 21.84 -7.65 -17.80
C SER A 453 22.35 -8.67 -16.78
N HIS A 454 23.64 -8.98 -16.84
CA HIS A 454 24.28 -9.87 -15.86
C HIS A 454 24.41 -9.18 -14.48
N PRO A 455 24.02 -9.84 -13.38
CA PRO A 455 24.13 -9.24 -12.06
C PRO A 455 25.60 -9.13 -11.62
N ALA A 456 26.00 -7.95 -11.13
CA ALA A 456 27.34 -7.67 -10.65
C ALA A 456 27.60 -8.21 -9.24
N ASP A 457 26.55 -8.54 -8.49
CA ASP A 457 26.64 -9.12 -7.16
C ASP A 457 25.43 -10.00 -6.78
N TYR A 458 25.51 -10.64 -5.61
CA TYR A 458 24.46 -11.47 -5.04
C TYR A 458 23.16 -10.70 -4.75
N SER A 459 23.25 -9.47 -4.24
CA SER A 459 22.07 -8.63 -3.95
C SER A 459 21.28 -8.33 -5.22
N THR A 460 21.98 -7.97 -6.29
CA THR A 460 21.42 -7.69 -7.60
C THR A 460 20.76 -8.94 -8.18
N THR A 461 21.39 -10.11 -8.01
CA THR A 461 20.80 -11.40 -8.39
C THR A 461 19.45 -11.59 -7.69
N LYS A 462 19.39 -11.36 -6.38
CA LYS A 462 18.16 -11.53 -5.58
C LYS A 462 17.07 -10.53 -5.92
N LEU A 463 17.43 -9.27 -6.19
CA LEU A 463 16.49 -8.26 -6.65
C LEU A 463 15.91 -8.62 -8.02
N GLN A 464 16.75 -9.08 -8.96
CA GLN A 464 16.28 -9.56 -10.25
C GLN A 464 15.35 -10.79 -10.12
N GLU A 465 15.67 -11.77 -9.25
CA GLU A 465 14.81 -12.94 -8.97
C GLU A 465 13.41 -12.50 -8.50
N MET A 466 13.35 -11.62 -7.49
CA MET A 466 12.10 -11.09 -6.95
C MET A 466 11.29 -10.38 -8.04
N MET A 467 11.91 -9.50 -8.81
CA MET A 467 11.21 -8.73 -9.84
C MET A 467 10.75 -9.59 -11.03
N ARG A 468 11.53 -10.62 -11.42
CA ARG A 468 11.11 -11.61 -12.43
C ARG A 468 9.85 -12.34 -11.95
N LEU A 469 9.84 -12.82 -10.71
CA LEU A 469 8.70 -13.52 -10.13
C LEU A 469 7.45 -12.62 -10.07
N MET A 470 7.59 -11.37 -9.63
CA MET A 470 6.48 -10.41 -9.58
C MET A 470 5.87 -10.19 -10.97
N ARG A 471 6.69 -10.15 -12.02
CA ARG A 471 6.22 -9.99 -13.40
C ARG A 471 5.59 -11.27 -13.96
N GLU A 472 6.21 -12.42 -13.73
CA GLU A 472 5.71 -13.73 -14.16
C GLU A 472 4.32 -14.00 -13.58
N LYS A 473 4.15 -13.76 -12.27
CA LYS A 473 2.90 -13.97 -11.53
C LYS A 473 1.92 -12.79 -11.63
N ARG A 474 2.28 -11.74 -12.38
CA ARG A 474 1.49 -10.53 -12.62
C ARG A 474 0.96 -9.92 -11.32
N PHE A 475 1.83 -9.75 -10.33
CA PHE A 475 1.45 -9.04 -9.11
C PHE A 475 1.17 -7.57 -9.42
N PRO A 476 0.16 -6.95 -8.78
CA PRO A 476 -0.19 -5.56 -9.02
C PRO A 476 0.88 -4.65 -8.40
N ALA A 477 1.93 -4.37 -9.18
CA ALA A 477 3.04 -3.51 -8.79
C ALA A 477 3.55 -2.70 -9.99
N ALA A 478 4.03 -1.50 -9.73
CA ALA A 478 4.70 -0.63 -10.67
C ALA A 478 6.18 -0.46 -10.29
N PHE A 479 7.03 -0.51 -11.31
CA PHE A 479 8.46 -0.20 -11.19
C PHE A 479 8.69 1.13 -11.89
N LYS A 480 8.87 2.19 -11.11
CA LYS A 480 9.07 3.55 -11.63
C LYS A 480 10.56 3.84 -11.60
N CYS A 481 11.17 4.03 -12.77
CA CYS A 481 12.57 4.39 -12.88
C CYS A 481 12.71 5.90 -13.12
N TYR A 482 13.76 6.48 -12.57
CA TYR A 482 14.09 7.90 -12.60
C TYR A 482 15.58 8.06 -12.87
N HIS A 483 15.99 9.15 -13.52
CA HIS A 483 17.42 9.46 -13.63
C HIS A 483 18.01 9.75 -12.25
N ASN A 484 19.23 9.27 -11.99
CA ASN A 484 19.94 9.59 -10.75
C ASN A 484 20.79 10.85 -10.93
N PHE A 485 20.25 12.00 -10.51
CA PHE A 485 20.91 13.29 -10.69
C PHE A 485 22.20 13.44 -9.85
N HIS A 486 22.28 12.77 -8.70
CA HIS A 486 23.50 12.75 -7.86
C HIS A 486 24.73 12.15 -8.55
N LYS A 487 24.52 11.36 -9.61
CA LYS A 487 25.61 10.70 -10.36
C LYS A 487 25.71 11.21 -11.80
N VAL A 488 25.15 12.38 -12.12
CA VAL A 488 25.19 12.99 -13.45
C VAL A 488 26.61 13.08 -14.01
N ASN A 489 27.57 13.51 -13.19
CA ASN A 489 28.97 13.65 -13.60
C ASN A 489 29.67 12.31 -13.89
N SER A 490 29.06 11.19 -13.51
CA SER A 490 29.58 9.84 -13.74
C SER A 490 28.91 9.11 -14.91
N ILE A 491 27.91 9.73 -15.55
CA ILE A 491 27.17 9.13 -16.67
C ILE A 491 28.05 9.13 -17.92
N SER A 492 28.12 7.99 -18.60
CA SER A 492 28.73 7.85 -19.93
C SER A 492 27.86 6.96 -20.83
N SER A 493 28.20 6.83 -22.11
CA SER A 493 27.49 5.93 -23.03
C SER A 493 27.45 4.48 -22.54
N ASP A 494 28.43 4.09 -21.73
CA ASP A 494 28.62 2.72 -21.25
C ASP A 494 28.36 2.57 -19.74
N ASN A 495 27.88 3.62 -19.06
CA ASN A 495 27.69 3.64 -17.61
C ASN A 495 26.53 4.58 -17.25
N LEU A 496 25.36 4.01 -16.90
CA LEU A 496 24.11 4.74 -16.70
C LEU A 496 23.55 4.50 -15.28
N PHE A 497 23.09 5.58 -14.63
CA PHE A 497 22.58 5.54 -13.26
C PHE A 497 21.10 5.93 -13.18
N TYR A 498 20.33 5.13 -12.45
CA TYR A 498 18.90 5.33 -12.24
C TYR A 498 18.52 5.11 -10.78
N LYS A 499 17.44 5.76 -10.33
CA LYS A 499 16.73 5.44 -9.09
C LYS A 499 15.44 4.70 -9.45
N MET A 500 15.13 3.62 -8.76
CA MET A 500 13.92 2.82 -8.98
C MET A 500 13.06 2.77 -7.73
N VAL A 501 11.78 3.08 -7.90
CA VAL A 501 10.73 2.93 -6.89
C VAL A 501 9.89 1.70 -7.21
N ILE A 502 9.87 0.74 -6.28
CA ILE A 502 9.02 -0.45 -6.39
C ILE A 502 7.73 -0.16 -5.62
N HIS A 503 6.66 0.17 -6.35
CA HIS A 503 5.35 0.47 -5.79
C HIS A 503 4.42 -0.75 -5.89
N VAL A 504 4.02 -1.32 -4.77
CA VAL A 504 3.08 -2.45 -4.72
C VAL A 504 1.68 -1.91 -4.43
N HIS A 505 0.73 -2.09 -5.36
CA HIS A 505 -0.55 -1.39 -5.35
C HIS A 505 -1.61 -1.97 -4.41
N SER A 506 -1.46 -3.23 -3.97
CA SER A 506 -2.47 -3.88 -3.13
C SER A 506 -1.85 -4.77 -2.06
N ASP A 507 -2.48 -4.78 -0.89
CA ASP A 507 -2.14 -5.68 0.21
C ASP A 507 -2.24 -7.16 -0.17
N SER A 508 -3.11 -7.51 -1.13
CA SER A 508 -3.22 -8.89 -1.64
C SER A 508 -1.93 -9.37 -2.32
N ALA A 509 -1.16 -8.46 -2.95
CA ALA A 509 0.09 -8.78 -3.60
C ALA A 509 1.15 -9.26 -2.60
N PHE A 510 1.22 -8.63 -1.42
CA PHE A 510 2.14 -9.05 -0.36
C PHE A 510 1.80 -10.45 0.14
N ARG A 511 0.52 -10.75 0.37
CA ARG A 511 0.06 -12.08 0.80
C ARG A 511 0.35 -13.14 -0.26
N ARG A 512 0.09 -12.84 -1.53
CA ARG A 512 0.41 -13.74 -2.67
C ARG A 512 1.91 -13.98 -2.80
N TYR A 513 2.72 -12.95 -2.65
CA TYR A 513 4.18 -13.07 -2.67
C TYR A 513 4.70 -13.92 -1.50
N GLN A 514 4.15 -13.73 -0.30
CA GLN A 514 4.52 -14.52 0.88
C GLN A 514 4.21 -16.01 0.70
N LYS A 515 3.12 -16.37 0.00
CA LYS A 515 2.86 -17.77 -0.40
C LYS A 515 3.96 -18.34 -1.30
N GLU A 516 4.47 -17.55 -2.25
CA GLU A 516 5.59 -17.98 -3.10
C GLU A 516 6.90 -18.14 -2.31
N MET A 517 7.15 -17.29 -1.30
CA MET A 517 8.30 -17.45 -0.41
C MET A 517 8.26 -18.77 0.37
N ARG A 518 7.07 -19.22 0.79
CA ARG A 518 6.91 -20.54 1.45
C ARG A 518 7.29 -21.70 0.53
N LEU A 519 7.01 -21.57 -0.77
CA LEU A 519 7.39 -22.55 -1.78
C LEU A 519 8.88 -22.45 -2.17
N LYS A 520 9.49 -21.27 -1.99
CA LYS A 520 10.86 -20.95 -2.41
C LYS A 520 11.60 -20.21 -1.27
N PRO A 521 12.18 -20.94 -0.30
CA PRO A 521 12.81 -20.37 0.90
C PRO A 521 13.99 -19.41 0.66
N GLY A 522 14.53 -19.35 -0.57
CA GLY A 522 15.62 -18.44 -0.95
C GLY A 522 15.19 -17.07 -1.47
N LEU A 523 13.89 -16.77 -1.50
CA LEU A 523 13.36 -15.47 -1.94
C LEU A 523 13.49 -14.41 -0.83
N TRP A 524 13.76 -13.17 -1.22
CA TRP A 524 13.74 -12.04 -0.30
C TRP A 524 12.30 -11.57 -0.05
N PRO A 525 11.98 -11.06 1.16
CA PRO A 525 10.68 -10.46 1.44
C PRO A 525 10.35 -9.30 0.51
N LEU A 526 9.05 -9.14 0.22
CA LEU A 526 8.54 -7.92 -0.39
C LEU A 526 8.36 -6.84 0.68
N TYR A 527 9.13 -5.77 0.56
CA TYR A 527 9.13 -4.68 1.53
C TYR A 527 8.17 -3.55 1.17
N ARG A 528 7.79 -2.74 2.16
CA ARG A 528 7.13 -1.44 1.93
C ARG A 528 8.17 -0.34 1.80
N GLY A 529 7.87 0.70 1.01
CA GLY A 529 8.79 1.82 0.83
C GLY A 529 10.12 1.40 0.23
N PHE A 530 10.08 0.76 -0.94
CA PHE A 530 11.22 0.05 -1.48
C PHE A 530 11.90 0.83 -2.62
N PHE A 531 13.11 1.31 -2.34
CA PHE A 531 13.90 2.17 -3.22
C PHE A 531 15.26 1.56 -3.52
N VAL A 532 15.64 1.55 -4.80
CA VAL A 532 16.84 0.89 -5.30
C VAL A 532 17.56 1.80 -6.28
N ASP A 533 18.85 2.00 -6.09
CA ASP A 533 19.73 2.59 -7.11
C ASP A 533 20.19 1.51 -8.07
N ILE A 534 20.12 1.81 -9.37
CA ILE A 534 20.52 0.91 -10.46
C ILE A 534 21.69 1.57 -11.20
N ASN A 535 22.76 0.81 -11.35
CA ASN A 535 23.84 1.10 -12.28
C ASN A 535 23.81 0.06 -13.42
N LEU A 536 23.73 0.51 -14.67
CA LEU A 536 23.88 -0.30 -15.88
C LEU A 536 25.21 0.05 -16.54
N PHE A 537 26.10 -0.92 -16.71
CA PHE A 537 27.43 -0.66 -17.26
C PHE A 537 27.96 -1.77 -18.16
N LYS A 538 28.89 -1.41 -19.06
CA LYS A 538 29.69 -2.37 -19.84
C LYS A 538 30.95 -2.74 -19.07
N ALA A 539 31.17 -4.04 -18.84
CA ALA A 539 32.37 -4.53 -18.17
C ALA A 539 33.43 -4.95 -19.19
N ASN A 540 34.67 -4.56 -18.97
CA ASN A 540 35.82 -5.15 -19.66
C ASN A 540 36.11 -6.56 -19.07
N LYS A 541 36.99 -7.32 -19.74
CA LYS A 541 37.29 -8.72 -19.35
C LYS A 541 37.81 -8.85 -17.91
N GLU A 542 38.59 -7.87 -17.44
CA GLU A 542 39.15 -7.85 -16.09
C GLU A 542 38.08 -7.63 -15.04
N ARG A 543 37.25 -6.59 -15.19
CA ARG A 543 36.13 -6.30 -14.28
C ARG A 543 35.09 -7.41 -14.28
N ALA A 544 34.84 -8.05 -15.42
CA ALA A 544 33.99 -9.23 -15.50
C ALA A 544 34.55 -10.42 -14.71
N ALA A 545 35.88 -10.64 -14.76
CA ALA A 545 36.54 -11.69 -13.99
C ALA A 545 36.53 -11.40 -12.48
N GLU A 546 36.65 -10.13 -12.07
CA GLU A 546 36.52 -9.71 -10.68
C GLU A 546 35.10 -9.95 -10.13
N ILE A 547 34.07 -9.59 -10.91
CA ILE A 547 32.66 -9.84 -10.58
C ILE A 547 32.39 -11.35 -10.43
N ALA A 548 32.96 -12.17 -11.31
CA ALA A 548 32.82 -13.62 -11.20
C ALA A 548 33.47 -14.18 -9.92
N LYS A 549 34.64 -13.66 -9.53
CA LYS A 549 35.34 -14.05 -8.29
C LYS A 549 34.57 -13.62 -7.05
N SER A 550 34.05 -12.39 -6.99
CA SER A 550 33.33 -11.86 -5.82
C SER A 550 32.00 -12.60 -5.58
N ASN A 551 31.26 -12.94 -6.64
CA ASN A 551 30.02 -13.72 -6.54
C ASN A 551 30.24 -15.13 -5.96
N THR A 552 31.36 -15.77 -6.29
CA THR A 552 31.69 -17.12 -5.82
C THR A 552 32.04 -17.12 -4.31
N MET A 553 32.69 -16.06 -3.81
CA MET A 553 33.01 -15.92 -2.39
C MET A 553 31.77 -15.66 -1.51
N VAL A 554 30.81 -14.85 -1.97
CA VAL A 554 29.59 -14.52 -1.21
C VAL A 554 28.62 -15.70 -1.16
N GLN A 555 28.53 -16.53 -2.21
CA GLN A 555 27.76 -17.78 -2.17
C GLN A 555 28.25 -18.73 -1.07
N ASN A 556 29.58 -18.88 -0.93
CA ASN A 556 30.18 -19.76 0.08
C ASN A 556 30.13 -19.16 1.50
N GLY A 557 30.18 -17.83 1.64
CA GLY A 557 30.05 -17.12 2.92
C GLY A 557 28.61 -17.04 3.47
N SER A 558 27.59 -17.24 2.63
CA SER A 558 26.18 -17.29 3.07
C SER A 558 25.81 -18.61 3.77
N SER A 559 26.70 -19.60 3.73
CA SER A 559 26.58 -20.88 4.43
C SER A 559 27.50 -20.92 5.66
N SER A 560 27.31 -20.03 6.65
CA SER A 560 27.69 -20.36 8.04
C SER A 560 27.15 -19.35 9.06
N THR A 561 26.64 -19.93 10.16
CA THR A 561 26.11 -19.34 11.40
C THR A 561 24.65 -18.88 11.39
N LEU A 562 23.72 -19.81 11.06
CA LEU A 562 22.49 -19.86 11.88
C LEU A 562 22.95 -20.13 13.32
N GLY A 563 22.96 -19.09 14.16
CA GLY A 563 23.01 -19.28 15.60
C GLY A 563 21.90 -20.23 15.99
N LYS A 564 22.20 -21.19 16.87
CA LYS A 564 21.24 -22.19 17.38
C LYS A 564 20.02 -21.58 18.10
N ASP A 565 19.98 -20.25 18.23
CA ASP A 565 18.95 -19.46 18.94
C ASP A 565 18.12 -18.54 18.02
N ALA A 566 18.26 -18.63 16.69
CA ALA A 566 17.49 -17.80 15.77
C ALA A 566 16.05 -18.32 15.59
N LEU A 567 15.06 -17.48 15.91
CA LEU A 567 13.64 -17.74 15.59
C LEU A 567 13.48 -18.07 14.10
N ALA A 568 12.56 -18.98 13.77
CA ALA A 568 12.24 -19.28 12.37
C ALA A 568 11.80 -18.00 11.63
N ASP A 569 12.14 -17.87 10.35
CA ASP A 569 11.87 -16.65 9.54
C ASP A 569 10.37 -16.26 9.52
N GLU A 570 9.45 -17.20 9.72
CA GLU A 570 8.01 -16.91 9.89
C GLU A 570 7.66 -16.30 11.26
N ASP A 571 8.32 -16.77 12.33
CA ASP A 571 8.09 -16.35 13.70
C ASP A 571 8.80 -15.02 14.03
N ALA A 572 9.97 -14.79 13.43
CA ALA A 572 10.73 -13.55 13.55
C ALA A 572 10.03 -12.33 12.92
N ASN A 573 9.06 -12.56 12.02
CA ASN A 573 8.30 -11.50 11.33
C ASN A 573 6.86 -11.37 11.86
N LEU A 574 6.51 -12.06 12.95
CA LEU A 574 5.15 -12.04 13.50
C LEU A 574 4.86 -10.67 14.14
N MET A 575 4.05 -9.86 13.46
CA MET A 575 3.71 -8.50 13.87
C MET A 575 2.25 -8.18 13.55
N ILE A 576 1.57 -7.47 14.47
CA ILE A 576 0.16 -7.06 14.34
C ILE A 576 0.00 -5.57 14.61
N LYS A 577 -0.92 -4.93 13.86
CA LYS A 577 -1.40 -3.57 14.15
C LYS A 577 -2.76 -3.65 14.85
N LEU A 578 -2.82 -3.03 16.02
CA LEU A 578 -4.01 -2.87 16.84
C LEU A 578 -4.45 -1.40 16.74
N LYS A 579 -5.73 -1.10 16.49
CA LYS A 579 -6.20 0.29 16.27
C LYS A 579 -7.40 0.62 17.16
N PHE A 580 -7.41 1.80 17.77
CA PHE A 580 -8.49 2.23 18.66
C PHE A 580 -9.69 2.78 17.89
N LEU A 581 -10.89 2.61 18.46
CA LEU A 581 -12.15 3.03 17.83
C LEU A 581 -12.27 4.54 17.67
N THR A 582 -11.75 5.32 18.62
CA THR A 582 -11.75 6.80 18.58
C THR A 582 -10.99 7.35 17.37
N TYR A 583 -9.89 6.70 16.97
CA TYR A 583 -9.19 6.96 15.72
C TYR A 583 -9.96 6.43 14.50
N LYS A 584 -10.44 5.18 14.57
CA LYS A 584 -11.17 4.54 13.45
C LYS A 584 -12.40 5.37 13.06
N LEU A 585 -13.05 5.98 14.03
CA LEU A 585 -14.16 6.90 13.86
C LEU A 585 -13.81 8.06 12.92
N ARG A 586 -12.74 8.80 13.23
CA ARG A 586 -12.33 9.99 12.46
C ARG A 586 -11.83 9.61 11.08
N THR A 587 -10.95 8.61 11.00
CA THR A 587 -10.28 8.26 9.76
C THR A 587 -11.17 7.44 8.83
N PHE A 588 -11.81 6.37 9.31
CA PHE A 588 -12.55 5.45 8.45
C PHE A 588 -14.03 5.78 8.35
N LEU A 589 -14.70 6.15 9.45
CA LEU A 589 -16.14 6.44 9.39
C LEU A 589 -16.42 7.85 8.87
N ILE A 590 -15.64 8.85 9.29
CA ILE A 590 -15.83 10.24 8.85
C ILE A 590 -15.08 10.49 7.54
N ARG A 591 -13.73 10.57 7.54
CA ARG A 591 -12.95 10.98 6.36
C ARG A 591 -13.19 10.11 5.13
N ASN A 592 -12.99 8.79 5.26
CA ASN A 592 -13.14 7.89 4.11
C ASN A 592 -14.61 7.74 3.67
N GLY A 593 -15.56 7.95 4.59
CA GLY A 593 -16.98 7.91 4.30
C GLY A 593 -17.54 9.17 3.63
N LEU A 594 -16.80 10.28 3.60
CA LEU A 594 -17.23 11.54 2.97
C LEU A 594 -17.64 11.34 1.51
N SER A 595 -16.83 10.64 0.72
CA SER A 595 -17.13 10.44 -0.71
C SER A 595 -18.47 9.73 -0.90
N ILE A 596 -18.74 8.68 -0.12
CA ILE A 596 -19.99 7.92 -0.17
C ILE A 596 -21.16 8.80 0.25
N LEU A 597 -21.00 9.57 1.34
CA LEU A 597 -22.03 10.48 1.83
C LEU A 597 -22.42 11.54 0.78
N PHE A 598 -21.45 12.13 0.08
CA PHE A 598 -21.70 13.20 -0.89
C PHE A 598 -22.09 12.69 -2.28
N LYS A 599 -21.54 11.55 -2.74
CA LYS A 599 -21.85 10.97 -4.06
C LYS A 599 -23.13 10.12 -4.05
N GLU A 600 -23.32 9.28 -3.03
CA GLU A 600 -24.39 8.27 -2.98
C GLU A 600 -25.48 8.59 -1.93
N GLY A 601 -25.19 9.47 -0.98
CA GLY A 601 -26.15 9.99 0.00
C GLY A 601 -26.16 9.27 1.35
N PRO A 602 -26.99 9.74 2.31
CA PRO A 602 -26.96 9.27 3.70
C PRO A 602 -27.27 7.77 3.89
N ALA A 603 -28.12 7.18 3.04
CA ALA A 603 -28.48 5.77 3.14
C ALA A 603 -27.30 4.84 2.77
N ALA A 604 -26.54 5.20 1.73
CA ALA A 604 -25.33 4.51 1.35
C ALA A 604 -24.24 4.69 2.42
N TYR A 605 -24.09 5.90 2.95
CA TYR A 605 -23.18 6.18 4.06
C TYR A 605 -23.48 5.33 5.30
N LYS A 606 -24.76 5.17 5.65
CA LYS A 606 -25.21 4.29 6.74
C LYS A 606 -24.85 2.84 6.52
N THR A 607 -25.11 2.33 5.33
CA THR A 607 -24.71 0.97 4.95
C THR A 607 -23.19 0.79 5.05
N TYR A 608 -22.43 1.79 4.61
CA TYR A 608 -20.97 1.81 4.69
C TYR A 608 -20.46 1.75 6.14
N TYR A 609 -20.88 2.69 7.00
CA TYR A 609 -20.33 2.75 8.36
C TYR A 609 -20.76 1.53 9.21
N LEU A 610 -21.96 0.99 8.99
CA LEU A 610 -22.43 -0.23 9.67
C LEU A 610 -21.61 -1.44 9.25
N ARG A 611 -21.31 -1.56 7.95
CA ARG A 611 -20.42 -2.60 7.42
C ARG A 611 -19.03 -2.47 8.07
N GLN A 612 -18.46 -1.27 8.14
CA GLN A 612 -17.14 -1.06 8.75
C GLN A 612 -17.11 -1.49 10.23
N MET A 613 -18.09 -1.07 11.03
CA MET A 613 -18.20 -1.46 12.45
C MET A 613 -18.42 -2.96 12.63
N LYS A 614 -19.22 -3.61 11.77
CA LYS A 614 -19.38 -5.06 11.77
C LYS A 614 -18.05 -5.76 11.49
N ILE A 615 -17.30 -5.31 10.48
CA ILE A 615 -15.97 -5.85 10.19
C ILE A 615 -15.05 -5.61 11.41
N TRP A 616 -15.20 -4.52 12.17
CA TRP A 616 -14.37 -4.25 13.36
C TRP A 616 -14.71 -5.10 14.58
N GLY A 617 -15.81 -5.85 14.56
CA GLY A 617 -16.29 -6.54 15.76
C GLY A 617 -16.74 -5.55 16.85
N THR A 618 -17.09 -4.31 16.47
CA THR A 618 -17.55 -3.29 17.42
C THR A 618 -18.79 -3.78 18.16
N SER A 619 -18.87 -3.56 19.47
CA SER A 619 -19.96 -4.04 20.32
C SER A 619 -21.32 -3.47 19.88
N ALA A 620 -22.39 -4.26 20.05
CA ALA A 620 -23.73 -3.85 19.60
C ALA A 620 -24.22 -2.56 20.27
N GLY A 621 -23.82 -2.32 21.53
CA GLY A 621 -24.08 -1.07 22.23
C GLY A 621 -23.41 0.12 21.52
N LYS A 622 -22.10 0.00 21.29
CA LYS A 622 -21.30 1.06 20.66
C LYS A 622 -21.70 1.33 19.22
N GLN A 623 -22.09 0.29 18.47
CA GLN A 623 -22.64 0.45 17.11
C GLN A 623 -23.87 1.36 17.09
N ARG A 624 -24.80 1.20 18.05
CA ARG A 624 -26.00 2.04 18.14
C ARG A 624 -25.66 3.50 18.44
N GLU A 625 -24.77 3.71 19.40
CA GLU A 625 -24.32 5.05 19.81
C GLU A 625 -23.60 5.78 18.67
N LEU A 626 -22.63 5.12 18.02
CA LEU A 626 -21.91 5.68 16.88
C LEU A 626 -22.84 5.94 15.69
N SER A 627 -23.78 5.03 15.39
CA SER A 627 -24.72 5.23 14.28
C SER A 627 -25.55 6.50 14.48
N LYS A 628 -26.04 6.74 15.71
CA LYS A 628 -26.77 7.97 16.04
C LYS A 628 -25.92 9.21 15.79
N MET A 629 -24.68 9.21 16.29
CA MET A 629 -23.75 10.32 16.10
C MET A 629 -23.41 10.56 14.62
N LEU A 630 -23.16 9.49 13.85
CA LEU A 630 -22.81 9.55 12.43
C LEU A 630 -23.99 10.01 11.56
N ASP A 631 -25.22 9.66 11.92
CA ASP A 631 -26.43 10.17 11.27
C ASP A 631 -26.55 11.69 11.49
N GLU A 632 -26.26 12.18 12.69
CA GLU A 632 -26.22 13.63 12.99
C GLU A 632 -25.07 14.34 12.25
N TRP A 633 -23.88 13.73 12.19
CA TRP A 633 -22.74 14.22 11.41
C TRP A 633 -23.10 14.38 9.93
N ALA A 634 -23.76 13.37 9.35
CA ALA A 634 -24.18 13.40 7.95
C ALA A 634 -25.12 14.57 7.64
N VAL A 635 -26.06 14.86 8.55
CA VAL A 635 -26.97 16.00 8.44
C VAL A 635 -26.20 17.33 8.59
N TYR A 636 -25.32 17.42 9.60
CA TYR A 636 -24.50 18.61 9.85
C TYR A 636 -23.67 19.01 8.64
N ILE A 637 -22.90 18.07 8.09
CA ILE A 637 -21.93 18.40 7.04
C ILE A 637 -22.62 18.67 5.70
N ARG A 638 -23.69 17.94 5.37
CA ARG A 638 -24.48 18.20 4.16
C ARG A 638 -25.23 19.53 4.23
N ARG A 639 -25.69 19.95 5.41
CA ARG A 639 -26.29 21.28 5.58
C ARG A 639 -25.30 22.40 5.32
N LYS A 640 -24.03 22.23 5.73
CA LYS A 640 -22.99 23.25 5.58
C LYS A 640 -22.43 23.31 4.14
N TYR A 641 -22.21 22.17 3.49
CA TYR A 641 -21.55 22.11 2.19
C TYR A 641 -22.48 21.84 1.00
N GLY A 642 -23.76 21.50 1.23
CA GLY A 642 -24.70 21.13 0.18
C GLY A 642 -24.23 19.89 -0.58
N ASN A 643 -24.00 20.04 -1.88
CA ASN A 643 -23.48 18.98 -2.76
C ASN A 643 -21.95 19.08 -3.00
N LYS A 644 -21.27 20.10 -2.46
CA LYS A 644 -19.83 20.23 -2.61
C LYS A 644 -19.14 19.29 -1.62
N GLN A 645 -18.29 18.41 -2.12
CA GLN A 645 -17.57 17.48 -1.25
C GLN A 645 -16.50 18.23 -0.43
N LEU A 646 -16.50 18.01 0.89
CA LEU A 646 -15.42 18.46 1.77
C LEU A 646 -14.12 17.73 1.39
N SER A 647 -13.02 18.47 1.23
CA SER A 647 -11.72 17.86 0.98
C SER A 647 -11.29 16.97 2.16
N GLN A 648 -10.80 15.77 1.84
CA GLN A 648 -10.29 14.83 2.85
C GLN A 648 -9.04 15.34 3.57
N SER A 649 -8.28 16.28 2.97
CA SER A 649 -7.06 16.82 3.59
C SER A 649 -7.33 17.82 4.71
N ILE A 650 -8.56 18.36 4.79
CA ILE A 650 -8.95 19.38 5.78
C ILE A 650 -10.13 18.95 6.66
N TYR A 651 -10.55 17.69 6.55
CA TYR A 651 -11.81 17.22 7.13
C TYR A 651 -11.90 17.41 8.65
N LEU A 652 -10.75 17.38 9.37
CA LEU A 652 -10.76 17.58 10.82
C LEU A 652 -11.19 18.99 11.23
N SER A 653 -11.12 19.98 10.34
CA SER A 653 -11.61 21.34 10.64
C SER A 653 -13.11 21.32 10.93
N GLU A 654 -13.83 20.48 10.21
CA GLU A 654 -15.26 20.29 10.36
C GLU A 654 -15.59 19.18 11.36
N ALA A 655 -14.88 18.06 11.28
CA ALA A 655 -15.14 16.91 12.13
C ALA A 655 -14.85 17.23 13.61
N GLU A 656 -13.73 17.86 13.95
CA GLU A 656 -13.41 18.20 15.35
C GLU A 656 -14.39 19.21 15.93
N THR A 657 -14.82 20.20 15.15
CA THR A 657 -15.83 21.19 15.58
C THR A 657 -17.16 20.50 15.92
N PHE A 658 -17.61 19.58 15.05
CA PHE A 658 -18.82 18.81 15.31
C PHE A 658 -18.65 17.88 16.52
N LEU A 659 -17.55 17.15 16.61
CA LEU A 659 -17.27 16.19 17.67
C LEU A 659 -17.16 16.88 19.03
N GLU A 660 -16.55 18.07 19.11
CA GLU A 660 -16.49 18.88 20.32
C GLU A 660 -17.89 19.28 20.80
N GLN A 661 -18.74 19.76 19.88
CA GLN A 661 -20.13 20.10 20.21
C GLN A 661 -20.95 18.88 20.62
N TYR A 662 -20.72 17.73 20.00
CA TYR A 662 -21.39 16.48 20.34
C TYR A 662 -20.99 15.99 21.74
N ALA A 663 -19.70 16.07 22.05
CA ALA A 663 -19.13 15.65 23.33
C ALA A 663 -19.59 16.50 24.50
N LYS A 664 -19.73 17.82 24.32
CA LYS A 664 -20.24 18.74 25.36
C LYS A 664 -21.68 18.44 25.83
N ARG A 665 -22.44 17.63 25.09
CA ARG A 665 -23.84 17.30 25.44
C ARG A 665 -23.95 16.30 26.58
N SER A 666 -22.97 15.42 26.78
CA SER A 666 -22.97 14.46 27.89
C SER A 666 -21.60 13.79 28.11
N PRO A 667 -21.29 13.34 29.34
CA PRO A 667 -20.09 12.55 29.60
C PRO A 667 -20.00 11.26 28.78
N GLN A 668 -21.14 10.63 28.49
CA GLN A 668 -21.21 9.43 27.65
C GLN A 668 -20.78 9.72 26.21
N ASN A 669 -21.19 10.87 25.65
CA ASN A 669 -20.75 11.30 24.32
C ASN A 669 -19.24 11.59 24.29
N GLN A 670 -18.70 12.20 25.35
CA GLN A 670 -17.27 12.43 25.49
C GLN A 670 -16.47 11.10 25.53
N ALA A 671 -16.97 10.09 26.27
CA ALA A 671 -16.36 8.76 26.30
C ALA A 671 -16.47 8.03 24.95
N LEU A 672 -17.57 8.22 24.21
CA LEU A 672 -17.80 7.61 22.90
C LEU A 672 -16.81 8.08 21.83
N ILE A 673 -16.49 9.37 21.80
CA ILE A 673 -15.72 9.99 20.72
C ILE A 673 -14.25 10.27 21.10
N GLY A 674 -13.91 10.21 22.39
CA GLY A 674 -12.60 10.58 22.92
C GLY A 674 -12.39 12.09 22.97
N SER A 675 -11.14 12.55 23.12
CA SER A 675 -10.82 13.99 23.14
C SER A 675 -11.21 14.68 21.82
N ALA A 676 -11.85 15.85 21.88
CA ALA A 676 -12.17 16.71 20.74
C ALA A 676 -11.99 18.20 21.10
N GLY A 677 -11.92 19.07 20.09
CA GLY A 677 -11.91 20.53 20.31
C GLY A 677 -10.53 21.20 20.29
N ASN A 678 -9.47 20.48 19.90
CA ASN A 678 -8.16 21.08 19.60
C ASN A 678 -8.20 21.71 18.19
N PHE A 679 -9.00 22.77 18.00
CA PHE A 679 -9.14 23.41 16.70
C PHE A 679 -7.83 24.06 16.26
N VAL A 680 -7.24 23.52 15.20
CA VAL A 680 -6.09 24.11 14.52
C VAL A 680 -6.52 24.41 13.08
N ARG A 681 -6.47 25.68 12.63
CA ARG A 681 -6.86 26.07 11.26
C ARG A 681 -5.82 25.61 10.24
N ALA A 682 -5.91 24.36 9.80
CA ALA A 682 -4.96 23.76 8.85
C ALA A 682 -4.91 24.50 7.51
N GLU A 683 -6.03 25.09 7.07
CA GLU A 683 -6.12 25.94 5.89
C GLU A 683 -5.11 27.09 5.89
N ASP A 684 -4.57 27.48 7.05
CA ASP A 684 -3.62 28.59 7.22
C ASP A 684 -2.14 28.17 7.13
N PHE A 685 -1.82 26.87 7.09
CA PHE A 685 -0.44 26.40 6.89
C PHE A 685 -0.25 25.07 6.11
N LEU A 686 -1.30 24.46 5.55
CA LEU A 686 -1.19 23.24 4.73
C LEU A 686 -0.22 23.42 3.55
N ALA A 687 0.56 22.37 3.29
CA ALA A 687 1.46 22.31 2.15
C ALA A 687 0.70 22.18 0.83
N ILE A 688 1.27 22.79 -0.22
CA ILE A 688 0.80 22.60 -1.58
C ILE A 688 1.31 21.24 -2.06
N VAL A 689 0.41 20.44 -2.64
CA VAL A 689 0.76 19.19 -3.32
C VAL A 689 0.32 19.34 -4.77
N GLU A 690 1.22 19.74 -5.66
CA GLU A 690 0.95 19.94 -7.07
C GLU A 690 0.66 18.58 -7.74
N GLY A 691 -0.54 18.45 -8.30
CA GLY A 691 -0.96 17.27 -9.06
C GLY A 691 -1.97 16.32 -8.40
N GLY A 692 -2.62 16.72 -7.31
CA GLY A 692 -3.80 16.02 -6.75
C GLY A 692 -3.61 14.52 -6.47
N ARG A 693 -2.35 14.08 -6.40
CA ARG A 693 -1.96 12.73 -6.03
C ARG A 693 -1.58 12.80 -4.56
N ASP A 694 -2.34 12.10 -3.74
CA ASP A 694 -1.89 11.75 -2.41
C ASP A 694 -0.50 11.09 -2.53
N GLY A 695 0.51 11.68 -1.87
CA GLY A 695 1.87 11.14 -1.90
C GLY A 695 1.99 9.72 -1.32
N GLU A 696 0.92 9.23 -0.68
CA GLU A 696 0.77 7.87 -0.13
C GLU A 696 0.34 6.82 -1.16
N GLY A 697 -0.17 7.23 -2.33
CA GLY A 697 -0.50 6.36 -3.47
C GLY A 697 -1.62 5.34 -3.20
N ASP A 698 -2.45 5.57 -2.18
CA ASP A 698 -3.54 4.64 -1.81
C ASP A 698 -4.92 5.13 -2.32
N LEU A 699 -5.04 6.35 -2.88
CA LEU A 699 -6.28 6.88 -3.43
C LEU A 699 -6.06 7.56 -4.79
N GLU A 700 -6.45 6.89 -5.88
CA GLU A 700 -6.59 7.59 -7.16
C GLU A 700 -7.63 8.72 -7.03
N MET A 701 -7.19 9.95 -7.22
CA MET A 701 -8.11 11.07 -7.44
C MET A 701 -8.71 10.89 -8.84
N GLU A 702 -9.98 10.49 -8.91
CA GLU A 702 -10.80 10.70 -10.11
C GLU A 702 -10.66 12.17 -10.51
N ARG A 703 -10.11 12.42 -11.70
CA ARG A 703 -9.89 13.78 -12.22
C ARG A 703 -11.18 14.59 -12.12
N GLU A 704 -11.16 15.65 -11.32
CA GLU A 704 -12.16 16.72 -11.37
C GLU A 704 -12.18 17.30 -12.78
N ILE A 705 -13.28 17.09 -13.50
CA ILE A 705 -13.58 17.83 -14.72
C ILE A 705 -14.30 19.10 -14.27
N ALA A 706 -13.68 20.25 -14.55
CA ALA A 706 -14.20 21.56 -14.22
C ALA A 706 -15.65 21.76 -14.71
N PRO A 707 -16.53 22.42 -13.94
CA PRO A 707 -17.89 22.69 -14.37
C PRO A 707 -17.89 23.75 -15.47
N LEU A 708 -18.42 23.40 -16.64
CA LEU A 708 -18.76 24.37 -17.68
C LEU A 708 -19.91 25.27 -17.18
N SER A 709 -19.73 26.57 -17.40
CA SER A 709 -20.57 27.70 -16.96
C SER A 709 -22.06 27.61 -17.31
N PRO A 710 -22.93 28.34 -16.58
CA PRO A 710 -24.38 28.17 -16.66
C PRO A 710 -24.98 28.88 -17.88
N SER A 711 -25.87 28.19 -18.60
CA SER A 711 -26.79 28.78 -19.57
C SER A 711 -28.23 28.73 -19.02
N PRO A 712 -29.14 29.59 -19.51
CA PRO A 712 -30.22 30.15 -18.71
C PRO A 712 -31.42 29.21 -18.54
N SER A 713 -32.14 29.46 -17.45
CA SER A 713 -33.37 28.82 -17.02
C SER A 713 -34.39 28.60 -18.14
N VAL A 714 -34.71 27.34 -18.40
CA VAL A 714 -35.97 26.90 -19.03
C VAL A 714 -36.58 25.84 -18.13
N LYS A 715 -37.84 26.08 -17.73
CA LYS A 715 -38.66 25.17 -16.93
C LYS A 715 -38.87 23.83 -17.65
N ASP A 716 -39.00 22.79 -16.83
CA ASP A 716 -39.63 21.48 -17.05
C ASP A 716 -39.20 20.63 -18.26
N ILE A 717 -38.53 19.51 -17.91
CA ILE A 717 -38.74 18.10 -18.29
C ILE A 717 -37.38 17.41 -18.16
N VAL A 718 -37.25 16.50 -17.21
CA VAL A 718 -36.08 15.59 -17.09
C VAL A 718 -36.20 14.51 -18.16
N PRO A 719 -35.21 14.30 -19.06
CA PRO A 719 -35.09 13.05 -19.80
C PRO A 719 -33.89 12.26 -19.29
N LYS A 720 -34.18 11.13 -18.62
CA LYS A 720 -33.24 10.03 -18.35
C LYS A 720 -32.56 9.62 -19.65
N LYS A 721 -31.23 9.74 -19.77
CA LYS A 721 -30.45 9.28 -20.94
C LYS A 721 -29.27 8.38 -20.55
N GLU A 722 -29.48 7.45 -19.62
CA GLU A 722 -28.47 6.46 -19.23
C GLU A 722 -28.95 5.05 -19.59
N GLY A 723 -28.18 4.35 -20.44
CA GLY A 723 -28.44 2.95 -20.78
C GLY A 723 -27.71 1.99 -19.84
N LEU A 724 -28.01 0.70 -19.96
CA LEU A 724 -27.48 -0.35 -19.09
C LEU A 724 -26.80 -1.45 -19.92
N ILE A 725 -25.68 -1.97 -19.44
CA ILE A 725 -24.99 -3.14 -20.02
C ILE A 725 -25.00 -4.27 -18.97
N VAL A 726 -25.65 -5.38 -19.27
CA VAL A 726 -25.62 -6.59 -18.45
C VAL A 726 -24.61 -7.55 -19.05
N PHE A 727 -23.61 -7.99 -18.28
CA PHE A 727 -22.55 -8.88 -18.78
C PHE A 727 -22.22 -9.98 -17.77
N PHE A 728 -21.54 -11.04 -18.23
CA PHE A 728 -21.41 -12.29 -17.48
C PHE A 728 -19.95 -12.70 -17.22
N PRO A 729 -19.38 -12.35 -16.05
CA PRO A 729 -18.14 -12.92 -15.53
C PRO A 729 -18.37 -14.37 -15.07
N GLY A 730 -18.54 -15.28 -16.03
CA GLY A 730 -18.77 -16.71 -15.80
C GLY A 730 -18.02 -17.60 -16.77
N ILE A 731 -18.14 -18.91 -16.57
CA ILE A 731 -17.61 -19.95 -17.47
C ILE A 731 -18.74 -20.62 -18.25
N PRO A 732 -18.46 -21.34 -19.37
CA PRO A 732 -19.49 -22.08 -20.08
C PRO A 732 -20.28 -23.00 -19.14
N GLY A 733 -21.61 -23.10 -19.34
CA GLY A 733 -22.49 -23.85 -18.44
C GLY A 733 -23.07 -23.04 -17.28
N CYS A 734 -22.65 -21.78 -17.09
CA CYS A 734 -23.21 -20.89 -16.06
C CYS A 734 -24.64 -20.39 -16.31
N ALA A 735 -25.35 -20.86 -17.35
CA ALA A 735 -26.72 -20.48 -17.71
C ALA A 735 -26.96 -19.04 -18.24
N LYS A 736 -25.90 -18.29 -18.56
CA LYS A 736 -25.97 -16.94 -19.18
C LYS A 736 -26.97 -16.80 -20.35
N SER A 737 -26.90 -17.66 -21.35
CA SER A 737 -27.75 -17.56 -22.55
C SER A 737 -29.20 -17.96 -22.25
N ALA A 738 -29.41 -18.87 -21.30
CA ALA A 738 -30.74 -19.22 -20.82
C ALA A 738 -31.36 -18.00 -20.09
N LEU A 739 -30.61 -17.36 -19.20
CA LEU A 739 -31.05 -16.14 -18.53
C LEU A 739 -31.36 -15.02 -19.52
N CYS A 740 -30.48 -14.77 -20.50
CA CYS A 740 -30.74 -13.77 -21.54
C CYS A 740 -32.02 -14.06 -22.33
N LYS A 741 -32.32 -15.32 -22.62
CA LYS A 741 -33.54 -15.73 -23.33
C LYS A 741 -34.79 -15.45 -22.48
N GLU A 742 -34.78 -15.86 -21.22
CA GLU A 742 -35.89 -15.60 -20.28
C GLU A 742 -36.16 -14.10 -20.10
N LEU A 743 -35.09 -13.29 -19.97
CA LEU A 743 -35.19 -11.84 -19.87
C LEU A 743 -35.78 -11.15 -21.10
N LEU A 744 -35.65 -11.75 -22.29
CA LEU A 744 -36.28 -11.23 -23.52
C LEU A 744 -37.75 -11.64 -23.66
N THR A 745 -38.17 -12.74 -23.03
CA THR A 745 -39.52 -13.30 -23.15
C THR A 745 -40.46 -12.91 -22.00
N LEU A 746 -39.93 -12.28 -20.95
CA LEU A 746 -40.69 -11.85 -19.77
C LEU A 746 -41.77 -10.80 -20.09
N PRO A 747 -43.07 -11.08 -19.87
CA PRO A 747 -44.13 -10.10 -20.06
C PRO A 747 -44.02 -8.98 -19.00
N GLY A 748 -43.86 -7.73 -19.45
CA GLY A 748 -43.61 -6.56 -18.58
C GLY A 748 -42.15 -6.10 -18.50
N GLY A 749 -41.22 -6.79 -19.18
CA GLY A 749 -39.80 -6.43 -19.20
C GLY A 749 -39.12 -6.58 -17.83
N LEU A 750 -38.03 -5.86 -17.60
CA LEU A 750 -37.27 -5.86 -16.33
C LEU A 750 -37.90 -4.96 -15.24
N GLY A 751 -39.17 -4.57 -15.37
CA GLY A 751 -39.75 -3.48 -14.58
C GLY A 751 -39.15 -2.10 -14.92
N ASP A 752 -38.57 -1.99 -16.11
CA ASP A 752 -37.87 -0.82 -16.64
C ASP A 752 -38.41 -0.50 -18.04
N ASP A 753 -38.74 0.77 -18.29
CA ASP A 753 -39.33 1.24 -19.55
C ASP A 753 -38.31 1.26 -20.73
N ARG A 754 -37.04 0.93 -20.48
CA ARG A 754 -36.00 0.89 -21.52
C ARG A 754 -36.14 -0.34 -22.41
N PRO A 755 -35.95 -0.20 -23.74
CA PRO A 755 -35.94 -1.35 -24.64
C PRO A 755 -34.75 -2.28 -24.36
N VAL A 756 -35.04 -3.56 -24.17
CA VAL A 756 -34.03 -4.62 -23.96
C VAL A 756 -33.57 -5.16 -25.31
N ASN A 757 -32.26 -5.21 -25.52
CA ASN A 757 -31.62 -5.82 -26.68
C ASN A 757 -30.60 -6.86 -26.20
N SER A 758 -30.39 -7.93 -26.96
CA SER A 758 -29.40 -8.95 -26.65
C SER A 758 -28.47 -9.19 -27.83
N LEU A 759 -27.19 -9.37 -27.54
CA LEU A 759 -26.17 -9.77 -28.51
C LEU A 759 -25.50 -11.06 -28.05
N MET A 760 -25.76 -12.15 -28.78
CA MET A 760 -25.20 -13.47 -28.46
C MET A 760 -23.80 -13.64 -29.05
N GLY A 761 -22.81 -13.87 -28.18
CA GLY A 761 -21.40 -13.98 -28.56
C GLY A 761 -21.10 -15.13 -29.52
N ASP A 762 -21.80 -16.25 -29.37
CA ASP A 762 -21.56 -17.45 -30.19
C ASP A 762 -22.04 -17.30 -31.64
N LEU A 763 -22.99 -16.39 -31.89
CA LEU A 763 -23.47 -16.05 -33.24
C LEU A 763 -22.65 -14.94 -33.90
N ILE A 764 -21.78 -14.27 -33.12
CA ILE A 764 -20.99 -13.13 -33.56
C ILE A 764 -19.53 -13.52 -33.69
N LYS A 765 -19.07 -13.74 -34.93
CA LYS A 765 -17.66 -13.96 -35.22
C LYS A 765 -16.86 -12.65 -35.07
N GLY A 766 -15.67 -12.72 -34.45
CA GLY A 766 -14.72 -11.60 -34.35
C GLY A 766 -14.96 -10.62 -33.18
N LYS A 767 -14.75 -9.32 -33.42
CA LYS A 767 -14.74 -8.20 -32.44
C LYS A 767 -16.07 -7.98 -31.71
N TYR A 768 -16.48 -8.92 -30.85
CA TYR A 768 -17.78 -8.91 -30.17
C TYR A 768 -18.01 -7.65 -29.33
N TRP A 769 -17.09 -7.31 -28.43
CA TRP A 769 -17.24 -6.15 -27.54
C TRP A 769 -17.28 -4.82 -28.30
N GLN A 770 -16.61 -4.74 -29.46
CA GLN A 770 -16.77 -3.60 -30.37
C GLN A 770 -18.20 -3.49 -30.90
N LYS A 771 -18.84 -4.60 -31.30
CA LYS A 771 -20.23 -4.58 -31.74
C LYS A 771 -21.21 -4.20 -30.63
N VAL A 772 -20.92 -4.61 -29.38
CA VAL A 772 -21.66 -4.15 -28.20
C VAL A 772 -21.53 -2.63 -28.07
N ALA A 773 -20.33 -2.07 -28.23
CA ALA A 773 -20.09 -0.63 -28.21
C ALA A 773 -20.86 0.10 -29.32
N ASP A 774 -20.84 -0.43 -30.55
CA ASP A 774 -21.48 0.16 -31.72
C ASP A 774 -23.02 0.17 -31.56
N GLU A 775 -23.62 -0.94 -31.11
CA GLU A 775 -25.06 -1.00 -30.82
C GLU A 775 -25.46 -0.09 -29.66
N ARG A 776 -24.63 0.03 -28.61
CA ARG A 776 -24.85 0.99 -27.52
C ARG A 776 -24.82 2.43 -28.00
N LYS A 777 -23.88 2.77 -28.90
CA LYS A 777 -23.81 4.09 -29.52
C LYS A 777 -25.04 4.38 -30.37
N ARG A 778 -25.56 3.37 -31.08
CA ARG A 778 -26.78 3.48 -31.91
C ARG A 778 -28.05 3.61 -31.07
N LYS A 779 -28.13 2.92 -29.94
CA LYS A 779 -29.30 2.87 -29.04
C LYS A 779 -28.91 3.26 -27.61
N PRO A 780 -28.64 4.55 -27.32
CA PRO A 780 -28.11 4.97 -26.03
C PRO A 780 -29.08 4.76 -24.86
N TYR A 781 -30.39 4.83 -25.09
CA TYR A 781 -31.43 4.55 -24.09
C TYR A 781 -31.94 3.10 -24.24
N SER A 782 -31.12 2.12 -23.88
CA SER A 782 -31.48 0.70 -23.97
C SER A 782 -30.76 -0.13 -22.91
N ILE A 783 -31.32 -1.29 -22.57
CA ILE A 783 -30.66 -2.34 -21.80
C ILE A 783 -30.02 -3.29 -22.80
N MET A 784 -28.71 -3.52 -22.67
CA MET A 784 -27.93 -4.39 -23.54
C MET A 784 -27.50 -5.65 -22.77
N LEU A 785 -28.08 -6.79 -23.12
CA LEU A 785 -27.67 -8.10 -22.63
C LEU A 785 -26.48 -8.60 -23.46
N ALA A 786 -25.27 -8.45 -22.92
CA ALA A 786 -24.04 -8.92 -23.54
C ALA A 786 -23.85 -10.42 -23.25
N ASP A 787 -24.57 -11.27 -24.00
CA ASP A 787 -24.56 -12.72 -23.86
C ASP A 787 -23.23 -13.37 -24.32
N LYS A 788 -22.14 -13.07 -23.63
CA LYS A 788 -20.79 -13.65 -23.79
C LYS A 788 -20.05 -13.71 -22.46
N ASN A 789 -19.18 -14.72 -22.30
CA ASN A 789 -18.32 -14.83 -21.12
C ASN A 789 -17.34 -13.64 -21.10
N ALA A 790 -17.20 -12.99 -19.95
CA ALA A 790 -16.25 -11.90 -19.71
C ALA A 790 -15.21 -12.33 -18.65
N PRO A 791 -14.23 -13.16 -19.02
CA PRO A 791 -13.44 -13.91 -18.03
C PRO A 791 -12.25 -13.18 -17.45
N ASN A 792 -11.89 -12.00 -17.95
CA ASN A 792 -10.67 -11.32 -17.54
C ASN A 792 -10.82 -9.79 -17.50
N GLU A 793 -9.87 -9.16 -16.82
CA GLU A 793 -9.81 -7.71 -16.59
C GLU A 793 -9.70 -6.90 -17.89
N GLU A 794 -9.10 -7.45 -18.94
CA GLU A 794 -9.03 -6.76 -20.23
C GLU A 794 -10.41 -6.51 -20.83
N VAL A 795 -11.30 -7.51 -20.73
CA VAL A 795 -12.70 -7.36 -21.14
C VAL A 795 -13.44 -6.38 -20.24
N TRP A 796 -13.20 -6.43 -18.92
CA TRP A 796 -13.85 -5.51 -17.98
C TRP A 796 -13.48 -4.06 -18.26
N ARG A 797 -12.20 -3.79 -18.53
CA ARG A 797 -11.74 -2.46 -18.95
C ARG A 797 -12.38 -1.97 -20.24
N GLN A 798 -12.60 -2.86 -21.22
CA GLN A 798 -13.34 -2.48 -22.43
C GLN A 798 -14.78 -2.07 -22.11
N ILE A 799 -15.41 -2.71 -21.12
CA ILE A 799 -16.77 -2.37 -20.66
C ILE A 799 -16.77 -1.04 -19.91
N GLU A 800 -15.79 -0.79 -19.03
CA GLU A 800 -15.59 0.50 -18.35
C GLU A 800 -15.41 1.63 -19.38
N ASP A 801 -14.54 1.45 -20.38
CA ASP A 801 -14.35 2.41 -21.47
C ASP A 801 -15.65 2.68 -22.24
N MET A 802 -16.46 1.64 -22.50
CA MET A 802 -17.77 1.79 -23.13
C MET A 802 -18.74 2.60 -22.24
N CYS A 803 -18.76 2.33 -20.93
CA CYS A 803 -19.56 3.05 -19.95
C CYS A 803 -19.19 4.54 -19.93
N HIS A 804 -17.90 4.86 -19.84
CA HIS A 804 -17.41 6.25 -19.84
C HIS A 804 -17.79 7.00 -21.14
N ARG A 805 -17.63 6.36 -22.30
CA ARG A 805 -17.93 7.00 -23.60
C ARG A 805 -19.41 7.17 -23.88
N THR A 806 -20.25 6.28 -23.37
CA THR A 806 -21.70 6.27 -23.67
C THR A 806 -22.58 6.71 -22.51
N ARG A 807 -21.99 7.05 -21.35
CA ARG A 807 -22.68 7.33 -20.08
C ARG A 807 -23.63 6.18 -19.68
N ALA A 808 -23.25 4.96 -20.00
CA ALA A 808 -24.00 3.76 -19.62
C ALA A 808 -23.49 3.23 -18.29
N SER A 809 -24.38 2.63 -17.49
CA SER A 809 -23.97 1.78 -16.37
C SER A 809 -23.76 0.34 -16.84
N ALA A 810 -22.90 -0.42 -16.17
CA ALA A 810 -22.75 -1.85 -16.41
C ALA A 810 -23.00 -2.64 -15.13
N VAL A 811 -23.62 -3.82 -15.27
CA VAL A 811 -23.97 -4.72 -14.17
C VAL A 811 -23.42 -6.11 -14.47
N PRO A 812 -22.42 -6.59 -13.72
CA PRO A 812 -21.97 -7.97 -13.78
C PRO A 812 -22.99 -8.91 -13.14
N VAL A 813 -23.32 -10.00 -13.85
CA VAL A 813 -24.14 -11.11 -13.35
C VAL A 813 -23.26 -12.34 -13.21
N VAL A 814 -23.09 -12.81 -11.97
CA VAL A 814 -22.20 -13.93 -11.62
C VAL A 814 -22.99 -15.09 -11.02
N PRO A 815 -22.63 -16.36 -11.31
CA PRO A 815 -23.28 -17.48 -10.65
C PRO A 815 -22.87 -17.52 -9.16
N ASP A 816 -23.82 -17.88 -8.32
CA ASP A 816 -23.59 -18.05 -6.89
C ASP A 816 -22.72 -19.29 -6.65
N SER A 817 -21.64 -19.10 -5.90
CA SER A 817 -20.66 -20.14 -5.60
C SER A 817 -19.82 -19.71 -4.41
N GLU A 818 -19.49 -20.68 -3.55
CA GLU A 818 -18.59 -20.46 -2.42
C GLU A 818 -17.15 -20.16 -2.87
N GLY A 819 -16.77 -20.62 -4.07
CA GLY A 819 -15.39 -20.53 -4.57
C GLY A 819 -14.40 -21.40 -3.78
N THR A 820 -13.13 -21.10 -3.95
CA THR A 820 -12.00 -21.62 -3.18
C THR A 820 -11.06 -20.46 -2.81
N ASP A 821 -10.00 -20.75 -2.06
CA ASP A 821 -8.94 -19.77 -1.77
C ASP A 821 -8.20 -19.26 -3.02
N THR A 822 -8.34 -19.95 -4.16
CA THR A 822 -7.60 -19.68 -5.39
C THR A 822 -8.49 -19.57 -6.64
N ASN A 823 -9.80 -19.75 -6.54
CA ASN A 823 -10.71 -19.61 -7.67
C ASN A 823 -12.10 -19.11 -7.21
N PRO A 824 -12.78 -18.21 -7.96
CA PRO A 824 -14.11 -17.74 -7.60
C PRO A 824 -15.23 -18.76 -7.80
N PHE A 825 -14.95 -19.91 -8.43
CA PHE A 825 -15.90 -21.00 -8.61
C PHE A 825 -15.43 -22.25 -7.88
N SER A 826 -16.29 -22.82 -7.04
CA SER A 826 -16.02 -24.09 -6.35
C SER A 826 -15.98 -25.25 -7.34
N LEU A 827 -15.41 -26.39 -6.93
CA LEU A 827 -15.42 -27.60 -7.76
C LEU A 827 -16.85 -28.12 -7.99
N ASP A 828 -17.75 -27.92 -7.04
CA ASP A 828 -19.17 -28.25 -7.21
C ASP A 828 -19.83 -27.39 -8.28
N ALA A 829 -19.54 -26.08 -8.28
CA ALA A 829 -20.01 -25.18 -9.33
C ALA A 829 -19.46 -25.60 -10.70
N LEU A 830 -18.17 -25.92 -10.77
CA LEU A 830 -17.53 -26.45 -11.98
C LEU A 830 -18.21 -27.74 -12.46
N ALA A 831 -18.49 -28.68 -11.56
CA ALA A 831 -19.17 -29.93 -11.89
C ALA A 831 -20.57 -29.69 -12.46
N VAL A 832 -21.34 -28.76 -11.88
CA VAL A 832 -22.66 -28.35 -12.41
C VAL A 832 -22.53 -27.74 -13.80
N PHE A 833 -21.54 -26.88 -14.03
CA PHE A 833 -21.29 -26.27 -15.33
C PHE A 833 -20.92 -27.32 -16.38
N MET A 834 -20.02 -28.25 -16.04
CA MET A 834 -19.64 -29.37 -16.89
C MET A 834 -20.84 -30.24 -17.24
N PHE A 835 -21.64 -30.61 -16.24
CA PHE A 835 -22.85 -31.40 -16.43
C PHE A 835 -23.84 -30.72 -17.38
N ARG A 836 -24.14 -29.42 -17.18
CA ARG A 836 -25.03 -28.65 -18.06
C ARG A 836 -24.53 -28.60 -19.51
N VAL A 837 -23.22 -28.47 -19.72
CA VAL A 837 -22.61 -28.49 -21.06
C VAL A 837 -22.70 -29.87 -21.70
N LEU A 838 -22.50 -30.95 -20.93
CA LEU A 838 -22.57 -32.32 -21.44
C LEU A 838 -24.01 -32.81 -21.68
N GLN A 839 -25.03 -32.09 -21.20
CA GLN A 839 -26.44 -32.43 -21.43
C GLN A 839 -27.06 -31.71 -22.64
N ARG A 840 -26.48 -30.60 -23.09
CA ARG A 840 -26.99 -29.87 -24.27
C ARG A 840 -26.51 -30.50 -25.57
N VAL A 841 -27.24 -30.23 -26.65
CA VAL A 841 -26.98 -30.70 -28.02
C VAL A 841 -27.15 -29.51 -28.99
N ASN A 842 -26.35 -29.45 -30.05
CA ASN A 842 -26.41 -28.42 -31.09
C ASN A 842 -26.21 -26.99 -30.55
N HIS A 843 -25.29 -26.80 -29.60
CA HIS A 843 -25.02 -25.46 -29.08
C HIS A 843 -24.28 -24.61 -30.12
N PRO A 844 -24.68 -23.35 -30.40
CA PRO A 844 -24.07 -22.52 -31.46
C PRO A 844 -22.56 -22.30 -31.33
N GLY A 845 -22.03 -22.34 -30.09
CA GLY A 845 -20.60 -22.27 -29.81
C GLY A 845 -19.83 -23.59 -29.94
N ASN A 846 -20.46 -24.67 -30.44
CA ASN A 846 -19.89 -26.02 -30.62
C ASN A 846 -19.24 -26.62 -29.35
N LEU A 847 -19.74 -26.23 -28.18
CA LEU A 847 -19.33 -26.76 -26.88
C LEU A 847 -20.53 -27.44 -26.23
N ASP A 848 -20.72 -28.73 -26.49
CA ASP A 848 -21.87 -29.53 -26.06
C ASP A 848 -21.49 -31.01 -25.91
N LYS A 849 -22.47 -31.91 -25.76
CA LYS A 849 -22.23 -33.35 -25.61
C LYS A 849 -21.43 -33.97 -26.76
N GLY A 850 -21.53 -33.41 -27.98
CA GLY A 850 -20.81 -33.89 -29.16
C GLY A 850 -19.36 -33.41 -29.24
N SER A 851 -18.91 -32.52 -28.34
CA SER A 851 -17.57 -31.96 -28.37
C SER A 851 -16.54 -32.94 -27.79
N PRO A 852 -15.52 -33.37 -28.55
CA PRO A 852 -14.56 -34.38 -28.10
C PRO A 852 -13.72 -33.95 -26.88
N ASN A 853 -13.59 -32.63 -26.65
CA ASN A 853 -12.77 -32.04 -25.59
C ASN A 853 -13.56 -31.10 -24.67
N ALA A 854 -14.86 -31.33 -24.47
CA ALA A 854 -15.72 -30.44 -23.67
C ALA A 854 -15.13 -30.13 -22.28
N GLY A 855 -14.68 -31.17 -21.57
CA GLY A 855 -14.08 -31.04 -20.24
C GLY A 855 -12.79 -30.21 -20.24
N TYR A 856 -11.91 -30.43 -21.22
CA TYR A 856 -10.66 -29.66 -21.36
C TYR A 856 -10.94 -28.17 -21.60
N VAL A 857 -11.89 -27.85 -22.48
CA VAL A 857 -12.28 -26.45 -22.76
C VAL A 857 -12.88 -25.80 -21.50
N LEU A 858 -13.72 -26.51 -20.76
CA LEU A 858 -14.28 -26.02 -19.49
C LEU A 858 -13.19 -25.75 -18.44
N LEU A 859 -12.20 -26.64 -18.33
CA LEU A 859 -11.03 -26.41 -17.47
C LEU A 859 -10.24 -25.18 -17.93
N MET A 860 -10.00 -24.98 -19.23
CA MET A 860 -9.32 -23.77 -19.71
C MET A 860 -10.04 -22.49 -19.25
N PHE A 861 -11.38 -22.45 -19.34
CA PHE A 861 -12.16 -21.32 -18.85
C PHE A 861 -12.09 -21.16 -17.33
N TYR A 862 -12.08 -22.27 -16.57
CA TYR A 862 -11.92 -22.25 -15.12
C TYR A 862 -10.57 -21.66 -14.69
N HIS A 863 -9.48 -22.00 -15.39
CA HIS A 863 -8.13 -21.50 -15.10
C HIS A 863 -7.94 -20.02 -15.43
N LEU A 864 -8.81 -19.40 -16.26
CA LEU A 864 -8.77 -17.95 -16.48
C LEU A 864 -9.03 -17.15 -15.19
N TYR A 865 -9.61 -17.79 -14.18
CA TYR A 865 -9.89 -17.19 -12.87
C TYR A 865 -8.96 -17.71 -11.76
N GLU A 866 -7.91 -18.46 -12.11
CA GLU A 866 -6.97 -19.01 -11.13
C GLU A 866 -6.17 -17.92 -10.42
N GLY A 867 -5.94 -18.11 -9.11
CA GLY A 867 -5.22 -17.19 -8.24
C GLY A 867 -6.07 -16.04 -7.68
N LYS A 868 -7.41 -16.12 -7.81
CA LYS A 868 -8.35 -15.13 -7.28
C LYS A 868 -9.42 -15.82 -6.44
N SER A 869 -9.52 -15.49 -5.16
CA SER A 869 -10.57 -16.03 -4.28
C SER A 869 -11.94 -15.45 -4.64
N ARG A 870 -13.02 -16.08 -4.17
CA ARG A 870 -14.40 -15.57 -4.36
C ARG A 870 -14.56 -14.12 -3.89
N ASN A 871 -14.03 -13.80 -2.72
CA ASN A 871 -14.15 -12.47 -2.12
C ASN A 871 -13.38 -11.41 -2.92
N GLU A 872 -12.19 -11.73 -3.42
CA GLU A 872 -11.41 -10.82 -4.27
C GLU A 872 -12.10 -10.57 -5.60
N PHE A 873 -12.64 -11.62 -6.21
CA PHE A 873 -13.38 -11.54 -7.47
C PHE A 873 -14.64 -10.68 -7.37
N GLU A 874 -15.47 -10.90 -6.34
CA GLU A 874 -16.65 -10.08 -6.10
C GLU A 874 -16.29 -8.65 -5.73
N GLY A 875 -15.25 -8.47 -4.90
CA GLY A 875 -14.76 -7.17 -4.48
C GLY A 875 -14.35 -6.30 -5.67
N GLU A 876 -13.58 -6.85 -6.61
CA GLU A 876 -13.12 -6.12 -7.79
C GLU A 876 -14.27 -5.75 -8.74
N LEU A 877 -15.24 -6.65 -8.94
CA LEU A 877 -16.41 -6.34 -9.77
C LEU A 877 -17.27 -5.22 -9.16
N VAL A 878 -17.44 -5.22 -7.83
CA VAL A 878 -18.14 -4.13 -7.13
C VAL A 878 -17.35 -2.83 -7.19
N GLU A 879 -16.03 -2.87 -7.03
CA GLU A 879 -15.17 -1.69 -7.12
C GLU A 879 -15.25 -1.02 -8.49
N ARG A 880 -15.24 -1.82 -9.58
CA ARG A 880 -15.29 -1.31 -10.96
C ARG A 880 -16.68 -0.86 -11.39
N PHE A 881 -17.72 -1.60 -11.01
CA PHE A 881 -19.07 -1.43 -11.57
C PHE A 881 -20.13 -0.97 -10.56
N GLY A 882 -19.73 -0.72 -9.30
CA GLY A 882 -20.57 -0.25 -8.20
C GLY A 882 -21.51 -1.30 -7.61
N SER A 883 -21.89 -2.33 -8.37
CA SER A 883 -22.77 -3.41 -7.93
C SER A 883 -22.51 -4.70 -8.70
N LEU A 884 -23.00 -5.82 -8.19
CA LEU A 884 -23.07 -7.10 -8.90
C LEU A 884 -24.37 -7.82 -8.56
N VAL A 885 -24.81 -8.71 -9.45
CA VAL A 885 -25.98 -9.57 -9.25
C VAL A 885 -25.51 -11.02 -9.17
N LYS A 886 -25.94 -11.73 -8.12
CA LYS A 886 -25.70 -13.16 -7.96
C LYS A 886 -26.88 -13.95 -8.51
N MET A 887 -26.62 -14.85 -9.45
CA MET A 887 -27.62 -15.77 -9.99
C MET A 887 -27.52 -17.11 -9.25
N PRO A 888 -28.61 -17.60 -8.64
CA PRO A 888 -28.61 -18.89 -7.94
C PRO A 888 -28.12 -20.03 -8.83
N LEU A 889 -27.20 -20.85 -8.30
CA LEU A 889 -26.66 -21.99 -9.02
C LEU A 889 -27.31 -23.31 -8.61
N LEU A 890 -27.59 -23.47 -7.31
CA LEU A 890 -28.20 -24.62 -6.64
C LEU A 890 -29.29 -24.12 -5.67
N LYS A 891 -30.35 -24.91 -5.43
CA LYS A 891 -31.36 -24.59 -4.40
C LYS A 891 -30.78 -24.79 -2.99
N SER A 892 -31.14 -23.94 -2.04
CA SER A 892 -30.62 -23.91 -0.67
C SER A 892 -31.02 -25.12 0.21
N ASP A 893 -31.98 -25.93 -0.22
CA ASP A 893 -32.64 -26.97 0.60
C ASP A 893 -31.85 -28.30 0.73
N ARG A 894 -30.52 -28.30 0.54
CA ARG A 894 -29.67 -29.52 0.58
C ARG A 894 -28.98 -29.79 1.92
N LEU A 895 -29.49 -29.26 3.02
CA LEU A 895 -29.03 -29.66 4.36
C LEU A 895 -29.75 -30.94 4.81
N GLY A 896 -29.17 -32.09 4.44
CA GLY A 896 -29.33 -33.36 5.15
C GLY A 896 -30.31 -34.36 4.55
N SER A 897 -29.82 -35.26 3.69
CA SER A 897 -30.16 -36.68 3.75
C SER A 897 -29.18 -37.50 2.92
N THR A 898 -28.45 -38.40 3.57
CA THR A 898 -27.96 -39.63 2.95
C THR A 898 -29.17 -40.42 2.48
N ASP A 899 -29.45 -40.43 1.18
CA ASP A 899 -29.93 -41.60 0.41
C ASP A 899 -30.34 -41.20 -1.02
N THR A 900 -29.84 -42.00 -1.97
CA THR A 900 -30.28 -42.25 -3.36
C THR A 900 -30.63 -41.08 -4.30
N VAL A 901 -29.85 -40.97 -5.38
CA VAL A 901 -30.05 -40.03 -6.50
C VAL A 901 -31.31 -40.36 -7.29
N TYR A 902 -32.32 -39.50 -7.21
CA TYR A 902 -33.32 -39.32 -8.27
C TYR A 902 -33.37 -37.85 -8.66
N LEU A 903 -33.04 -37.56 -9.92
CA LEU A 903 -33.22 -36.26 -10.57
C LEU A 903 -34.35 -36.41 -11.59
N GLU A 904 -35.58 -36.11 -11.17
CA GLU A 904 -36.69 -35.95 -12.10
C GLU A 904 -36.90 -34.48 -12.45
N GLY A 905 -37.10 -34.25 -13.74
CA GLY A 905 -38.18 -33.42 -14.26
C GLY A 905 -37.96 -31.92 -14.18
N GLY A 906 -37.72 -31.30 -15.34
CA GLY A 906 -37.82 -29.86 -15.47
C GLY A 906 -39.24 -29.37 -15.14
N GLU A 907 -39.33 -28.27 -14.41
CA GLU A 907 -40.23 -27.14 -14.65
C GLU A 907 -40.07 -26.09 -13.55
N CYS A 908 -40.30 -24.83 -13.94
CA CYS A 908 -40.47 -23.62 -13.14
C CYS A 908 -39.30 -23.14 -12.25
N LEU A 909 -38.53 -22.20 -12.81
CA LEU A 909 -38.01 -21.05 -12.06
C LEU A 909 -39.18 -20.07 -11.85
N GLN A 910 -39.76 -20.05 -10.66
CA GLN A 910 -40.49 -18.86 -10.18
C GLN A 910 -39.46 -17.94 -9.52
N PHE A 911 -39.45 -16.67 -9.95
CA PHE A 911 -38.64 -15.58 -9.40
C PHE A 911 -39.20 -15.08 -8.06
#